data_AF-H3GQP2-F1
#
_entry.id   AF-H3GQP2-F1
#
_cell.length_a   1.000
_cell.length_b   1.000
_cell.length_c   1.000
_cell.angle_alpha   90.00
_cell.angle_beta   90.00
_cell.angle_gamma   90.00
#
_symmetry.space_group_name_H-M   'P 1'
#
loop_
_entity.id
_entity.type
_entity.pdbx_description
1 polymer ?
#
loop_
_entity_poly.entity_id
_entity_poly.type
_entity_poly.pdbx_seq_one_letter_code
_entity_poly.pdbx_strand_id
1 'polypeptide(L)'
;MKSFPTASLLPKEETLADRFLAQYPDYDGRNTVVAIFDTGVDPGAIGLQSTPDGRPKIIDFVDATGAGDVDTSTVLEPKDGKLTLVNGRVLTLNPEWKSSRDGKFHVGTVAGYHLFPGPLVARLKNERKEKFDIEQRAATNEVQEQLAQWATAHAATTHDTAELRQKKDLQARLSQLQELSKNYEDPGPIYDAVVFHDGACWRAALDTNETGDFTGVPALTNFRDERQYATFSDESQLNYVLNIYDEGKTLSVVNDVGAHGTHVAGIVAAHYPDQPECNGVAPGAQIVAVKIGDGRLGSMETSSALSRAILAVMDSNVDVVNMSYGEYASQHDYGRIVELSNELVNEHNVTFVVSAGNNGPALGTVGAPGGTTSSMLAVGAYVSPKMMDAEYIMRDNDLSGIAYTWSSRGPTFDGDLGVNICAPGAAIAPVPNWTLNKKQLMNGTSMSSPNCAGNIALLVSAMKAQGIEYTPYSIRRALENTAVKVPNVEVYAQGKGLIQVLPAFEYLSRSTAFDGTKQFPLHYEVKTSSGDGNARGVFLRDSADFGHDSTEVNVSVTPIFHKKAVQDDKVHFEQHVRLVPSARWIDVGRSLALMHSGRAFKVLVETKHLSAGEHYGEIVAYDTKNEARGALFTIPVTVIKPEAVASTITYQNKFQPGDISRRFITPPQGATWADIIFSRASANGEREVDSNSSGKLYMFDALQFQPFVRQSQSSLHKAFNLKPGQEIAFSMDLLGGLTTEFCLGQFWSALGDSIVQIEIRFHGIKPNQEKIVVTGGEESHKVLVFSSVENETLAPKVSFTKYVQRIRPKTAEISPLSSSRDQFPDKRQVYQLILTYPFTKKEAGKVVPRLPLLNGRLYESPFEAQLMMIFDDKKQYLGCSDAYGDETTLKKGSYVVRAQIRHEDVSKLEKLKQMLLILNHEVKEVSAAVFGHQDDVALGGKALDKKSLSTGKYVPLFIGEPAHDKLPTGNAVGDVLTGKIHFGQKDGAIKGSGRRPGGFDITYVIPPAPTPVKEPEPEEPKDERDEEEIAKEAVRDLLLERTTKLEGKSTFLPAWQRLVDQFPNHLPAMQTKLHHFDAEATRSSQLTEVIAAADAVLALIKQDELALFFGTRSVPGDQPAVEKKLRKEKEKEKAILADALARKARALGDSANWDEFLLAYAALQKWEDVEAATYLHVSLLHDGHLNALGLALQRLRKVQDLDQADKSKIISDEKLAMQIASTLHALNWKHWATYEAQWDRRRSPSSYRIF
;
A
#
# COMPACT_ATOMS: atom_id res chain seq x y z
N MET A 1 43.32 -13.59 -24.89
CA MET A 1 42.27 -13.14 -23.96
C MET A 1 41.35 -14.31 -23.70
N LYS A 2 40.95 -14.60 -22.45
CA LYS A 2 39.85 -15.53 -22.20
C LYS A 2 38.56 -14.85 -22.69
N SER A 3 37.66 -15.59 -23.33
CA SER A 3 36.32 -15.10 -23.66
C SER A 3 35.55 -14.77 -22.39
N PHE A 4 34.66 -13.79 -22.43
CA PHE A 4 33.78 -13.48 -21.30
C PHE A 4 32.96 -14.73 -20.92
N PRO A 5 32.82 -15.07 -19.62
CA PRO A 5 32.12 -16.28 -19.17
C PRO A 5 30.59 -16.11 -19.27
N THR A 6 30.07 -15.93 -20.49
CA THR A 6 28.65 -15.66 -20.75
C THR A 6 27.72 -16.75 -20.17
N ALA A 7 28.17 -18.00 -20.14
CA ALA A 7 27.41 -19.11 -19.56
C ALA A 7 27.19 -19.00 -18.04
N SER A 8 28.03 -18.24 -17.34
CA SER A 8 27.90 -18.00 -15.89
C SER A 8 26.90 -16.88 -15.55
N LEU A 9 26.39 -16.13 -16.55
CA LEU A 9 25.41 -15.08 -16.34
C LEU A 9 24.00 -15.60 -16.05
N LEU A 10 23.73 -16.86 -16.40
CA LEU A 10 22.49 -17.56 -16.09
C LEU A 10 22.87 -18.97 -15.60
N PRO A 11 23.05 -19.13 -14.27
CA PRO A 11 23.63 -20.34 -13.69
C PRO A 11 22.83 -21.61 -14.03
N LYS A 12 23.48 -22.55 -14.73
CA LYS A 12 22.93 -23.87 -15.11
C LYS A 12 23.84 -25.03 -14.70
N GLU A 13 25.14 -24.78 -14.59
CA GLU A 13 26.14 -25.81 -14.29
C GLU A 13 26.03 -26.33 -12.86
N GLU A 14 25.72 -25.44 -11.91
CA GLU A 14 25.55 -25.76 -10.48
C GLU A 14 24.46 -26.81 -10.24
N THR A 15 23.44 -26.84 -11.11
CA THR A 15 22.30 -27.75 -11.03
C THR A 15 22.38 -28.92 -12.02
N LEU A 16 23.47 -28.98 -12.81
CA LEU A 16 23.69 -29.93 -13.92
C LEU A 16 22.66 -29.83 -15.05
N ALA A 17 21.96 -28.69 -15.17
CA ALA A 17 20.97 -28.47 -16.23
C ALA A 17 21.60 -28.43 -17.63
N ASP A 18 22.79 -27.83 -17.74
CA ASP A 18 23.58 -27.81 -18.97
C ASP A 18 23.96 -29.21 -19.46
N ARG A 19 24.42 -30.07 -18.54
CA ARG A 19 24.75 -31.48 -18.83
C ARG A 19 23.52 -32.29 -19.18
N PHE A 20 22.41 -32.06 -18.48
CA PHE A 20 21.14 -32.70 -18.78
C PHE A 20 20.67 -32.39 -20.19
N LEU A 21 20.69 -31.10 -20.58
CA LEU A 21 20.33 -30.66 -21.93
C LEU A 21 21.28 -31.18 -23.01
N ALA A 22 22.58 -31.31 -22.69
CA ALA A 22 23.55 -31.89 -23.61
C ALA A 22 23.29 -33.40 -23.85
N GLN A 23 22.85 -34.13 -22.82
CA GLN A 23 22.54 -35.56 -22.92
C GLN A 23 21.13 -35.82 -23.50
N TYR A 24 20.17 -34.95 -23.20
CA TYR A 24 18.78 -35.05 -23.63
C TYR A 24 18.29 -33.74 -24.26
N PRO A 25 18.73 -33.40 -25.49
CA PRO A 25 18.37 -32.13 -26.14
C PRO A 25 16.86 -31.95 -26.35
N ASP A 26 16.13 -33.05 -26.45
CA ASP A 26 14.67 -33.04 -26.62
C ASP A 26 13.88 -32.86 -25.33
N TYR A 27 14.54 -32.84 -24.17
CA TYR A 27 13.92 -32.62 -22.85
C TYR A 27 14.19 -31.19 -22.36
N ASP A 28 14.16 -30.23 -23.28
CA ASP A 28 14.48 -28.82 -23.06
C ASP A 28 13.39 -28.00 -22.34
N GLY A 29 12.33 -28.67 -21.87
CA GLY A 29 11.14 -28.02 -21.31
C GLY A 29 9.93 -28.06 -22.26
N ARG A 30 10.08 -28.57 -23.48
CA ARG A 30 8.94 -28.73 -24.39
C ARG A 30 7.83 -29.57 -23.78
N ASN A 31 6.58 -29.27 -24.17
CA ASN A 31 5.36 -29.83 -23.58
C ASN A 31 5.14 -29.55 -22.08
N THR A 32 5.88 -28.58 -21.50
CA THR A 32 5.67 -28.11 -20.14
C THR A 32 5.17 -26.66 -20.13
N VAL A 33 4.23 -26.35 -19.25
CA VAL A 33 3.73 -25.00 -19.01
C VAL A 33 4.09 -24.54 -17.60
N VAL A 34 4.73 -23.38 -17.48
CA VAL A 34 5.11 -22.76 -16.20
C VAL A 34 4.31 -21.47 -16.00
N ALA A 35 3.62 -21.33 -14.86
CA ALA A 35 3.01 -20.07 -14.46
C ALA A 35 3.99 -19.22 -13.64
N ILE A 36 4.07 -17.93 -13.96
CA ILE A 36 4.88 -16.95 -13.25
C ILE A 36 3.96 -16.03 -12.46
N PHE A 37 3.91 -16.22 -11.14
CA PHE A 37 3.16 -15.38 -10.20
C PHE A 37 4.08 -14.26 -9.73
N ASP A 38 3.93 -13.06 -10.33
CA ASP A 38 4.84 -11.94 -10.08
C ASP A 38 4.19 -10.57 -10.38
N THR A 39 5.00 -9.54 -10.58
CA THR A 39 4.66 -8.18 -11.04
C THR A 39 4.09 -8.11 -12.47
N GLY A 40 4.05 -9.23 -13.19
CA GLY A 40 3.72 -9.31 -14.62
C GLY A 40 4.98 -9.54 -15.49
N VAL A 41 4.76 -9.92 -16.76
CA VAL A 41 5.85 -10.24 -17.71
C VAL A 41 5.66 -9.42 -18.98
N ASP A 42 6.73 -8.79 -19.45
CA ASP A 42 6.72 -8.03 -20.70
C ASP A 42 6.78 -8.99 -21.91
N PRO A 43 5.71 -9.09 -22.73
CA PRO A 43 5.72 -9.96 -23.92
C PRO A 43 6.67 -9.49 -25.02
N GLY A 44 7.08 -8.22 -25.00
CA GLY A 44 8.05 -7.66 -25.93
C GLY A 44 9.50 -7.80 -25.49
N ALA A 45 9.78 -8.36 -24.29
CA ALA A 45 11.14 -8.51 -23.79
C ALA A 45 11.92 -9.57 -24.57
N ILE A 46 13.15 -9.25 -24.97
CA ILE A 46 13.97 -10.12 -25.84
C ILE A 46 14.20 -11.49 -25.17
N GLY A 47 13.95 -12.55 -25.92
CA GLY A 47 14.10 -13.94 -25.48
C GLY A 47 12.80 -14.56 -24.99
N LEU A 48 11.71 -13.79 -24.93
CA LEU A 48 10.38 -14.27 -24.53
C LEU A 48 9.37 -14.35 -25.70
N GLN A 49 9.86 -14.45 -26.94
CA GLN A 49 9.00 -14.51 -28.13
C GLN A 49 8.58 -15.94 -28.47
N SER A 50 9.55 -16.85 -28.61
CA SER A 50 9.32 -18.22 -29.10
C SER A 50 10.16 -19.25 -28.37
N THR A 51 9.68 -20.49 -28.36
CA THR A 51 10.43 -21.67 -27.94
C THR A 51 11.36 -22.17 -29.08
N PRO A 52 12.34 -23.04 -28.79
CA PRO A 52 13.20 -23.70 -29.78
C PRO A 52 12.44 -24.41 -30.92
N ASP A 53 11.23 -24.92 -30.64
CA ASP A 53 10.36 -25.58 -31.62
C ASP A 53 9.37 -24.62 -32.31
N GLY A 54 9.55 -23.30 -32.16
CA GLY A 54 8.80 -22.27 -32.88
C GLY A 54 7.41 -21.95 -32.33
N ARG A 55 7.01 -22.55 -31.20
CA ARG A 55 5.76 -22.21 -30.50
C ARG A 55 5.89 -20.85 -29.79
N PRO A 56 4.77 -20.14 -29.55
CA PRO A 56 4.79 -18.91 -28.76
C PRO A 56 5.26 -19.21 -27.33
N LYS A 57 6.17 -18.38 -26.82
CA LYS A 57 6.73 -18.55 -25.48
C LYS A 57 5.70 -18.24 -24.39
N ILE A 58 5.04 -17.08 -24.45
CA ILE A 58 3.99 -16.70 -23.52
C ILE A 58 2.65 -17.06 -24.17
N ILE A 59 1.87 -17.92 -23.50
CA ILE A 59 0.59 -18.42 -24.03
C ILE A 59 -0.62 -17.76 -23.39
N ASP A 60 -0.47 -17.22 -22.19
CA ASP A 60 -1.50 -16.39 -21.56
C ASP A 60 -0.85 -15.32 -20.66
N PHE A 61 -1.53 -14.20 -20.46
CA PHE A 61 -1.11 -13.13 -19.55
C PHE A 61 -2.33 -12.53 -18.85
N VAL A 62 -2.42 -12.75 -17.54
CA VAL A 62 -3.58 -12.43 -16.71
C VAL A 62 -3.20 -11.40 -15.65
N ASP A 63 -3.99 -10.32 -15.52
CA ASP A 63 -3.99 -9.48 -14.32
C ASP A 63 -4.96 -10.06 -13.29
N ALA A 64 -4.42 -10.74 -12.28
CA ALA A 64 -5.22 -11.33 -11.23
C ALA A 64 -5.67 -10.27 -10.19
N THR A 65 -5.05 -9.10 -10.17
CA THR A 65 -5.27 -8.07 -9.14
C THR A 65 -6.54 -7.27 -9.37
N GLY A 66 -6.99 -7.14 -10.62
CA GLY A 66 -8.07 -6.22 -11.02
C GLY A 66 -7.62 -4.76 -11.14
N ALA A 67 -6.35 -4.45 -10.89
CA ALA A 67 -5.83 -3.08 -10.98
C ALA A 67 -5.95 -2.50 -12.41
N GLY A 68 -5.79 -3.35 -13.42
CA GLY A 68 -5.95 -3.02 -14.84
C GLY A 68 -7.38 -3.03 -15.37
N ASP A 69 -8.38 -3.33 -14.54
CA ASP A 69 -9.76 -3.42 -15.00
C ASP A 69 -10.36 -2.04 -15.31
N VAL A 70 -11.09 -1.98 -16.41
CA VAL A 70 -11.82 -0.83 -16.94
C VAL A 70 -13.30 -1.21 -17.08
N ASP A 71 -14.15 -0.42 -16.43
CA ASP A 71 -15.61 -0.54 -16.55
C ASP A 71 -16.03 -0.13 -17.97
N THR A 72 -16.53 -1.11 -18.72
CA THR A 72 -17.01 -0.97 -20.10
C THR A 72 -18.49 -1.37 -20.19
N SER A 73 -19.22 -1.28 -19.07
CA SER A 73 -20.65 -1.61 -19.01
C SER A 73 -21.55 -0.62 -19.78
N THR A 74 -21.02 0.54 -20.17
CA THR A 74 -21.74 1.53 -20.97
C THR A 74 -21.74 1.11 -22.44
N VAL A 75 -22.93 0.91 -23.02
CA VAL A 75 -23.11 0.44 -24.40
C VAL A 75 -23.73 1.55 -25.26
N LEU A 76 -23.15 1.78 -26.42
CA LEU A 76 -23.53 2.82 -27.38
C LEU A 76 -23.64 2.25 -28.80
N GLU A 77 -24.47 2.89 -29.62
CA GLU A 77 -24.61 2.60 -31.05
C GLU A 77 -23.99 3.76 -31.86
N PRO A 78 -23.17 3.46 -32.89
CA PRO A 78 -22.49 4.49 -33.65
C PRO A 78 -23.44 5.20 -34.63
N LYS A 79 -23.21 6.50 -34.82
CA LYS A 79 -23.82 7.31 -35.89
C LYS A 79 -22.71 7.83 -36.80
N ASP A 80 -22.78 7.49 -38.09
CA ASP A 80 -21.76 7.85 -39.08
C ASP A 80 -20.32 7.47 -38.65
N GLY A 81 -20.16 6.28 -38.07
CA GLY A 81 -18.88 5.78 -37.57
C GLY A 81 -18.40 6.43 -36.26
N LYS A 82 -19.25 7.18 -35.56
CA LYS A 82 -18.89 7.91 -34.34
C LYS A 82 -19.74 7.51 -33.14
N LEU A 83 -19.12 7.40 -31.97
CA LEU A 83 -19.78 7.19 -30.68
C LEU A 83 -19.74 8.49 -29.87
N THR A 84 -20.88 8.96 -29.37
CA THR A 84 -20.95 10.15 -28.51
C THR A 84 -21.12 9.74 -27.06
N LEU A 85 -20.12 10.04 -26.24
CA LEU A 85 -20.13 9.78 -24.80
C LEU A 85 -21.09 10.75 -24.08
N VAL A 86 -21.47 10.41 -22.84
CA VAL A 86 -22.38 11.22 -22.01
C VAL A 86 -21.86 12.63 -21.75
N ASN A 87 -20.53 12.81 -21.71
CA ASN A 87 -19.87 14.10 -21.54
C ASN A 87 -19.70 14.90 -22.85
N GLY A 88 -20.29 14.43 -23.96
CA GLY A 88 -20.21 15.08 -25.28
C GLY A 88 -18.93 14.76 -26.07
N ARG A 89 -17.95 14.05 -25.50
CA ARG A 89 -16.77 13.60 -26.26
C ARG A 89 -17.18 12.60 -27.34
N VAL A 90 -16.61 12.77 -28.53
CA VAL A 90 -16.92 11.94 -29.70
C VAL A 90 -15.73 11.03 -29.99
N LEU A 91 -15.99 9.73 -30.07
CA LEU A 91 -15.00 8.72 -30.47
C LEU A 91 -15.25 8.32 -31.93
N THR A 92 -14.24 8.46 -32.78
CA THR A 92 -14.30 8.03 -34.19
C THR A 92 -13.82 6.59 -34.29
N LEU A 93 -14.63 5.68 -34.81
CA LEU A 93 -14.31 4.26 -34.93
C LEU A 93 -13.38 4.00 -36.13
N ASN A 94 -12.52 2.99 -36.01
CA ASN A 94 -11.67 2.56 -37.12
C ASN A 94 -12.54 1.90 -38.22
N PRO A 95 -12.56 2.42 -39.46
CA PRO A 95 -13.31 1.81 -40.55
C PRO A 95 -12.79 0.42 -40.98
N GLU A 96 -11.55 0.07 -40.61
CA GLU A 96 -10.95 -1.23 -40.92
C GLU A 96 -11.39 -2.35 -39.95
N TRP A 97 -12.03 -2.01 -38.84
CA TRP A 97 -12.56 -3.03 -37.93
C TRP A 97 -13.72 -3.80 -38.58
N LYS A 98 -13.80 -5.09 -38.28
CA LYS A 98 -14.98 -5.89 -38.61
C LYS A 98 -16.21 -5.30 -37.92
N SER A 99 -17.36 -5.36 -38.60
CA SER A 99 -18.62 -4.88 -38.03
C SER A 99 -18.97 -5.62 -36.74
N SER A 100 -19.42 -4.87 -35.73
CA SER A 100 -19.93 -5.48 -34.49
C SER A 100 -21.15 -6.36 -34.78
N ARG A 101 -21.19 -7.55 -34.17
CA ARG A 101 -22.21 -8.58 -34.37
C ARG A 101 -23.64 -8.05 -34.19
N ASP A 102 -23.84 -7.16 -33.23
CA ASP A 102 -25.14 -6.58 -32.88
C ASP A 102 -25.20 -5.06 -33.13
N GLY A 103 -24.19 -4.49 -33.79
CA GLY A 103 -24.06 -3.06 -34.03
C GLY A 103 -23.73 -2.23 -32.79
N LYS A 104 -23.45 -2.86 -31.65
CA LYS A 104 -23.20 -2.19 -30.37
C LYS A 104 -21.73 -2.18 -30.00
N PHE A 105 -21.34 -1.14 -29.28
CA PHE A 105 -19.98 -0.92 -28.78
C PHE A 105 -20.02 -0.54 -27.31
N HIS A 106 -19.16 -1.17 -26.55
CA HIS A 106 -18.92 -0.91 -25.14
C HIS A 106 -17.80 0.12 -25.00
N VAL A 107 -17.95 1.07 -24.08
CA VAL A 107 -16.99 2.17 -23.91
C VAL A 107 -16.55 2.32 -22.46
N GLY A 108 -15.28 2.68 -22.26
CA GLY A 108 -14.68 2.93 -20.95
C GLY A 108 -13.50 3.89 -21.05
N THR A 109 -12.97 4.30 -19.91
CA THR A 109 -11.82 5.21 -19.82
C THR A 109 -10.90 4.78 -18.68
N VAL A 110 -9.59 4.89 -18.89
CA VAL A 110 -8.57 4.56 -17.88
C VAL A 110 -7.44 5.58 -17.89
N ALA A 111 -6.94 5.94 -16.71
CA ALA A 111 -5.75 6.80 -16.59
C ALA A 111 -4.49 5.93 -16.68
N GLY A 112 -3.57 6.24 -17.59
CA GLY A 112 -2.36 5.43 -17.81
C GLY A 112 -1.48 5.32 -16.56
N TYR A 113 -1.36 6.39 -15.76
CA TYR A 113 -0.60 6.33 -14.50
C TYR A 113 -1.22 5.43 -13.42
N HIS A 114 -2.46 4.96 -13.59
CA HIS A 114 -3.02 3.91 -12.72
C HIS A 114 -2.60 2.49 -13.13
N LEU A 115 -2.02 2.35 -14.33
CA LEU A 115 -1.55 1.08 -14.90
C LEU A 115 -0.02 0.97 -14.84
N PHE A 116 0.69 2.10 -14.97
CA PHE A 116 2.13 2.13 -15.20
C PHE A 116 2.95 1.88 -13.92
N PRO A 117 4.13 1.25 -14.02
CA PRO A 117 5.06 1.11 -12.91
C PRO A 117 5.55 2.46 -12.40
N GLY A 118 5.69 2.60 -11.08
CA GLY A 118 6.10 3.85 -10.41
C GLY A 118 7.39 4.49 -10.98
N PRO A 119 8.48 3.74 -11.22
CA PRO A 119 9.69 4.29 -11.83
C PRO A 119 9.47 4.85 -13.25
N LEU A 120 8.59 4.23 -14.04
CA LEU A 120 8.21 4.74 -15.36
C LEU A 120 7.39 6.02 -15.24
N VAL A 121 6.41 6.05 -14.32
CA VAL A 121 5.62 7.27 -14.05
C VAL A 121 6.54 8.43 -13.65
N ALA A 122 7.54 8.18 -12.80
CA ALA A 122 8.51 9.21 -12.42
C ALA A 122 9.30 9.74 -13.63
N ARG A 123 9.76 8.85 -14.54
CA ARG A 123 10.45 9.25 -15.78
C ARG A 123 9.53 10.08 -16.68
N LEU A 124 8.33 9.58 -16.98
CA LEU A 124 7.38 10.25 -17.88
C LEU A 124 6.93 11.60 -17.32
N LYS A 125 6.72 11.73 -16.00
CA LYS A 125 6.41 13.00 -15.35
C LYS A 125 7.53 14.02 -15.55
N ASN A 126 8.80 13.61 -15.44
CA ASN A 126 9.94 14.49 -15.67
C ASN A 126 9.99 14.93 -17.15
N GLU A 127 9.91 14.01 -18.09
CA GLU A 127 9.94 14.31 -19.53
C GLU A 127 8.77 15.21 -19.98
N ARG A 128 7.55 14.94 -19.49
CA ARG A 128 6.36 15.78 -19.76
C ARG A 128 6.52 17.16 -19.12
N LYS A 129 7.06 17.24 -17.91
CA LYS A 129 7.33 18.51 -17.23
C LYS A 129 8.36 19.35 -17.97
N GLU A 130 9.42 18.74 -18.50
CA GLU A 130 10.42 19.46 -19.31
C GLU A 130 9.80 20.08 -20.56
N LYS A 131 8.95 19.33 -21.28
CA LYS A 131 8.19 19.85 -22.43
C LYS A 131 7.27 21.00 -22.02
N PHE A 132 6.53 20.83 -20.93
CA PHE A 132 5.64 21.84 -20.38
C PHE A 132 6.38 23.12 -19.95
N ASP A 133 7.55 22.99 -19.31
CA ASP A 133 8.35 24.10 -18.82
C ASP A 133 8.92 24.95 -19.97
N ILE A 134 9.07 24.41 -21.18
CA ILE A 134 9.42 25.20 -22.38
C ILE A 134 8.28 26.16 -22.73
N GLU A 135 7.05 25.65 -22.85
CA GLU A 135 5.86 26.45 -23.17
C GLU A 135 5.56 27.45 -22.06
N GLN A 136 5.73 27.05 -20.80
CA GLN A 136 5.56 27.90 -19.63
C GLN A 136 6.57 29.05 -19.56
N ARG A 137 7.84 28.79 -19.90
CA ARG A 137 8.86 29.84 -20.01
C ARG A 137 8.55 30.79 -21.16
N ALA A 138 8.10 30.29 -22.31
CA ALA A 138 7.70 31.13 -23.43
C ALA A 138 6.55 32.09 -23.04
N ALA A 139 5.49 31.58 -22.42
CA ALA A 139 4.36 32.38 -21.95
C ALA A 139 4.78 33.42 -20.87
N THR A 140 5.69 33.03 -19.97
CA THR A 140 6.22 33.93 -18.93
C THR A 140 7.07 35.04 -19.52
N ASN A 141 7.96 34.72 -20.45
CA ASN A 141 8.82 35.68 -21.15
C ASN A 141 7.97 36.69 -21.95
N GLU A 142 6.91 36.23 -22.61
CA GLU A 142 5.99 37.11 -23.36
C GLU A 142 5.33 38.15 -22.45
N VAL A 143 4.79 37.74 -21.29
CA VAL A 143 4.17 38.67 -20.34
C VAL A 143 5.19 39.61 -19.71
N GLN A 144 6.41 39.13 -19.43
CA GLN A 144 7.50 39.98 -18.92
C GLN A 144 7.94 41.03 -19.95
N GLU A 145 8.00 40.66 -21.22
CA GLU A 145 8.29 41.60 -22.31
C GLU A 145 7.20 42.66 -22.43
N GLN A 146 5.92 42.26 -22.37
CA GLN A 146 4.79 43.20 -22.36
C GLN A 146 4.86 44.17 -21.16
N LEU A 147 5.24 43.70 -19.97
CA LEU A 147 5.46 44.55 -18.79
C LEU A 147 6.61 45.53 -18.97
N ALA A 148 7.72 45.09 -19.56
CA ALA A 148 8.87 45.94 -19.83
C ALA A 148 8.57 47.01 -20.90
N GLN A 149 7.86 46.64 -21.97
CA GLN A 149 7.37 47.56 -23.00
C GLN A 149 6.41 48.59 -22.39
N TRP A 150 5.46 48.16 -21.56
CA TRP A 150 4.56 49.05 -20.84
C TRP A 150 5.34 50.02 -19.94
N ALA A 151 6.32 49.53 -19.17
CA ALA A 151 7.13 50.37 -18.29
C ALA A 151 8.01 51.38 -19.03
N THR A 152 8.41 51.08 -20.27
CA THR A 152 9.16 51.99 -21.14
C THR A 152 8.26 53.05 -21.78
N ALA A 153 7.03 52.67 -22.12
CA ALA A 153 6.06 53.55 -22.78
C ALA A 153 5.39 54.57 -21.84
N HIS A 154 5.38 54.32 -20.53
CA HIS A 154 4.65 55.14 -19.55
C HIS A 154 5.59 55.76 -18.50
N ALA A 155 5.27 56.97 -18.03
CA ALA A 155 6.03 57.62 -16.97
C ALA A 155 5.85 56.89 -15.62
N ALA A 156 6.89 56.90 -14.77
CA ALA A 156 6.86 56.27 -13.45
C ALA A 156 5.74 56.79 -12.52
N THR A 157 5.22 57.99 -12.79
CA THR A 157 4.18 58.70 -12.01
C THR A 157 2.83 58.80 -12.74
N THR A 158 2.53 57.90 -13.68
CA THR A 158 1.25 57.89 -14.39
C THR A 158 0.07 57.75 -13.42
N HIS A 159 -0.92 58.64 -13.53
CA HIS A 159 -2.15 58.64 -12.73
C HIS A 159 -3.39 58.22 -13.52
N ASP A 160 -3.24 57.86 -14.80
CA ASP A 160 -4.32 57.33 -15.63
C ASP A 160 -4.79 55.98 -15.07
N THR A 161 -6.06 55.92 -14.70
CA THR A 161 -6.68 54.74 -14.08
C THR A 161 -6.80 53.55 -15.02
N ALA A 162 -6.94 53.79 -16.33
CA ALA A 162 -6.99 52.74 -17.34
C ALA A 162 -5.59 52.14 -17.59
N GLU A 163 -4.56 52.98 -17.73
CA GLU A 163 -3.17 52.54 -17.93
C GLU A 163 -2.65 51.79 -16.69
N LEU A 164 -2.93 52.29 -15.48
CA LEU A 164 -2.60 51.60 -14.24
C LEU A 164 -3.30 50.24 -14.11
N ARG A 165 -4.53 50.11 -14.62
CA ARG A 165 -5.24 48.83 -14.62
C ARG A 165 -4.64 47.86 -15.62
N GLN A 166 -4.21 48.32 -16.79
CA GLN A 166 -3.49 47.49 -17.76
C GLN A 166 -2.19 46.92 -17.14
N LYS A 167 -1.44 47.75 -16.41
CA LYS A 167 -0.27 47.28 -15.64
C LYS A 167 -0.64 46.22 -14.61
N LYS A 168 -1.73 46.44 -13.84
CA LYS A 168 -2.22 45.47 -12.85
C LYS A 168 -2.63 44.15 -13.49
N ASP A 169 -3.26 44.18 -14.66
CA ASP A 169 -3.63 42.99 -15.41
C ASP A 169 -2.41 42.17 -15.84
N LEU A 170 -1.38 42.83 -16.40
CA LEU A 170 -0.12 42.17 -16.76
C LEU A 170 0.60 41.58 -15.53
N GLN A 171 0.59 42.29 -14.40
CA GLN A 171 1.13 41.76 -13.12
C GLN A 171 0.34 40.56 -12.62
N ALA A 172 -0.99 40.58 -12.74
CA ALA A 172 -1.85 39.45 -12.41
C ALA A 172 -1.57 38.24 -13.31
N ARG A 173 -1.40 38.44 -14.64
CA ARG A 173 -0.99 37.38 -15.58
C ARG A 173 0.32 36.71 -15.15
N LEU A 174 1.34 37.51 -14.84
CA LEU A 174 2.63 36.99 -14.39
C LEU A 174 2.51 36.20 -13.08
N SER A 175 1.75 36.74 -12.13
CA SER A 175 1.54 36.09 -10.82
C SER A 175 0.77 34.77 -10.97
N GLN A 176 -0.22 34.72 -11.85
CA GLN A 176 -0.96 33.49 -12.18
C GLN A 176 -0.06 32.45 -12.85
N LEU A 177 0.79 32.82 -13.82
CA LEU A 177 1.74 31.88 -14.41
C LEU A 177 2.69 31.29 -13.35
N GLN A 178 3.19 32.11 -12.43
CA GLN A 178 4.07 31.65 -11.35
C GLN A 178 3.34 30.71 -10.37
N GLU A 179 2.12 31.06 -9.97
CA GLU A 179 1.31 30.25 -9.05
C GLU A 179 0.87 28.91 -9.66
N LEU A 180 0.42 28.93 -10.92
CA LEU A 180 0.05 27.73 -11.66
C LEU A 180 1.26 26.80 -11.81
N SER A 181 2.42 27.34 -12.18
CA SER A 181 3.67 26.55 -12.30
C SER A 181 4.10 25.93 -10.96
N LYS A 182 3.95 26.66 -9.85
CA LYS A 182 4.28 26.16 -8.50
C LYS A 182 3.42 24.96 -8.10
N ASN A 183 2.15 24.96 -8.50
CA ASN A 183 1.17 23.92 -8.17
C ASN A 183 0.97 22.90 -9.30
N TYR A 184 1.85 22.89 -10.31
CA TYR A 184 1.75 21.98 -11.44
C TYR A 184 1.84 20.52 -10.99
N GLU A 185 0.83 19.74 -11.39
CA GLU A 185 0.83 18.29 -11.25
C GLU A 185 0.42 17.65 -12.57
N ASP A 186 1.26 16.77 -13.12
CA ASP A 186 0.95 16.08 -14.36
C ASP A 186 -0.25 15.12 -14.17
N PRO A 187 -1.38 15.35 -14.87
CA PRO A 187 -2.55 14.48 -14.77
C PRO A 187 -2.30 13.09 -15.35
N GLY A 188 -1.25 12.93 -16.16
CA GLY A 188 -0.96 11.72 -16.91
C GLY A 188 -1.89 11.52 -18.12
N PRO A 189 -1.60 10.52 -18.96
CA PRO A 189 -2.43 10.24 -20.12
C PRO A 189 -3.76 9.60 -19.72
N ILE A 190 -4.83 9.93 -20.45
CA ILE A 190 -6.18 9.37 -20.23
C ILE A 190 -6.65 8.69 -21.51
N TYR A 191 -6.71 7.36 -21.46
CA TYR A 191 -7.02 6.51 -22.60
C TYR A 191 -8.50 6.15 -22.63
N ASP A 192 -9.12 6.31 -23.80
CA ASP A 192 -10.46 5.82 -24.07
C ASP A 192 -10.38 4.39 -24.64
N ALA A 193 -11.31 3.54 -24.24
CA ALA A 193 -11.39 2.15 -24.67
C ALA A 193 -12.71 1.88 -25.38
N VAL A 194 -12.65 1.08 -26.45
CA VAL A 194 -13.81 0.59 -27.20
C VAL A 194 -13.76 -0.93 -27.25
N VAL A 195 -14.86 -1.60 -26.89
CA VAL A 195 -14.98 -3.06 -26.87
C VAL A 195 -16.20 -3.49 -27.67
N PHE A 196 -16.09 -4.55 -28.47
CA PHE A 196 -17.19 -5.06 -29.30
C PHE A 196 -16.97 -6.53 -29.67
N HIS A 197 -18.00 -7.19 -30.17
CA HIS A 197 -17.89 -8.57 -30.63
C HIS A 197 -17.87 -8.61 -32.16
N ASP A 198 -16.80 -9.10 -32.78
CA ASP A 198 -16.60 -9.05 -34.25
C ASP A 198 -17.32 -10.17 -35.03
N GLY A 199 -18.04 -11.03 -34.31
CA GLY A 199 -18.74 -12.19 -34.83
C GLY A 199 -18.03 -13.51 -34.53
N ALA A 200 -16.71 -13.49 -34.31
CA ALA A 200 -15.91 -14.63 -33.90
C ALA A 200 -15.48 -14.55 -32.43
N CYS A 201 -14.99 -13.38 -31.99
CA CYS A 201 -14.55 -13.15 -30.61
C CYS A 201 -14.80 -11.70 -30.16
N TRP A 202 -14.60 -11.47 -28.87
CA TRP A 202 -14.56 -10.12 -28.32
C TRP A 202 -13.26 -9.42 -28.71
N ARG A 203 -13.38 -8.14 -29.06
CA ARG A 203 -12.30 -7.26 -29.50
C ARG A 203 -12.31 -5.98 -28.67
N ALA A 204 -11.13 -5.43 -28.42
CA ALA A 204 -10.95 -4.19 -27.70
C ALA A 204 -9.83 -3.35 -28.32
N ALA A 205 -9.98 -2.03 -28.30
CA ALA A 205 -8.98 -1.07 -28.75
C ALA A 205 -8.83 0.03 -27.71
N LEU A 206 -7.61 0.56 -27.59
CA LEU A 206 -7.25 1.63 -26.65
C LEU A 206 -6.69 2.82 -27.43
N ASP A 207 -7.26 4.01 -27.25
CA ASP A 207 -6.75 5.25 -27.84
C ASP A 207 -5.57 5.77 -27.01
N THR A 208 -4.37 5.28 -27.33
CA THR A 208 -3.14 5.67 -26.66
C THR A 208 -2.63 7.07 -27.04
N ASN A 209 -3.21 7.68 -28.09
CA ASN A 209 -2.87 9.03 -28.55
C ASN A 209 -3.75 10.13 -27.91
N GLU A 210 -4.75 9.74 -27.10
CA GLU A 210 -5.64 10.62 -26.34
C GLU A 210 -6.57 11.50 -27.21
N THR A 211 -6.65 11.23 -28.51
CA THR A 211 -7.31 12.08 -29.52
C THR A 211 -8.82 11.85 -29.63
N GLY A 212 -9.31 10.67 -29.23
CA GLY A 212 -10.64 10.17 -29.52
C GLY A 212 -10.81 9.59 -30.93
N ASP A 213 -9.74 9.51 -31.74
CA ASP A 213 -9.78 8.92 -33.08
C ASP A 213 -9.09 7.55 -33.09
N PHE A 214 -9.89 6.50 -33.32
CA PHE A 214 -9.39 5.13 -33.41
C PHE A 214 -8.94 4.76 -34.84
N THR A 215 -8.95 5.68 -35.80
CA THR A 215 -8.46 5.41 -37.16
C THR A 215 -7.00 4.91 -37.11
N GLY A 216 -6.76 3.72 -37.64
CA GLY A 216 -5.43 3.07 -37.59
C GLY A 216 -5.08 2.39 -36.26
N VAL A 217 -5.93 2.47 -35.24
CA VAL A 217 -5.75 1.73 -33.98
C VAL A 217 -6.22 0.29 -34.15
N PRO A 218 -5.36 -0.72 -33.92
CA PRO A 218 -5.74 -2.13 -34.04
C PRO A 218 -6.66 -2.55 -32.90
N ALA A 219 -7.60 -3.46 -33.19
CA ALA A 219 -8.45 -4.09 -32.18
C ALA A 219 -7.89 -5.47 -31.80
N LEU A 220 -7.45 -5.60 -30.55
CA LEU A 220 -6.90 -6.85 -29.99
C LEU A 220 -8.03 -7.71 -29.42
N THR A 221 -7.79 -9.00 -29.25
CA THR A 221 -8.69 -9.91 -28.51
C THR A 221 -8.02 -10.37 -27.21
N ASN A 222 -8.63 -11.32 -26.49
CA ASN A 222 -7.99 -11.94 -25.32
C ASN A 222 -6.61 -12.47 -25.71
N PHE A 223 -5.61 -12.19 -24.88
CA PHE A 223 -4.23 -12.52 -25.21
C PHE A 223 -4.05 -14.01 -25.51
N ARG A 224 -4.71 -14.90 -24.76
CA ARG A 224 -4.67 -16.35 -24.99
C ARG A 224 -5.08 -16.82 -26.38
N ASP A 225 -5.93 -16.06 -27.07
CA ASP A 225 -6.53 -16.46 -28.35
C ASP A 225 -5.56 -16.18 -29.52
N GLU A 226 -5.03 -14.96 -29.60
CA GLU A 226 -4.18 -14.51 -30.73
C GLU A 226 -2.75 -14.09 -30.34
N ARG A 227 -2.42 -14.00 -29.05
CA ARG A 227 -1.10 -13.62 -28.50
C ARG A 227 -0.58 -12.28 -29.01
N GLN A 228 -1.49 -11.34 -29.24
CA GLN A 228 -1.17 -9.99 -29.69
C GLN A 228 -0.95 -9.06 -28.49
N TYR A 229 0.06 -8.21 -28.58
CA TYR A 229 0.32 -7.13 -27.65
C TYR A 229 0.53 -5.82 -28.40
N ALA A 230 0.40 -4.70 -27.71
CA ALA A 230 0.68 -3.37 -28.23
C ALA A 230 1.54 -2.58 -27.22
N THR A 231 2.05 -1.43 -27.64
CA THR A 231 2.88 -0.55 -26.80
C THR A 231 2.13 0.75 -26.54
N PHE A 232 2.13 1.26 -25.30
CA PHE A 232 1.42 2.49 -24.96
C PHE A 232 1.95 3.71 -25.73
N SER A 233 3.27 3.86 -25.83
CA SER A 233 3.92 4.89 -26.64
C SER A 233 5.40 4.58 -26.84
N ASP A 234 6.04 5.24 -27.81
CA ASP A 234 7.47 5.14 -28.04
C ASP A 234 8.29 5.61 -26.83
N GLU A 235 7.86 6.63 -26.10
CA GLU A 235 8.55 7.13 -24.89
C GLU A 235 8.40 6.17 -23.70
N SER A 236 7.25 5.51 -23.58
CA SER A 236 7.02 4.57 -22.48
C SER A 236 7.79 3.27 -22.68
N GLN A 237 7.84 2.74 -23.92
CA GLN A 237 8.26 1.37 -24.23
C GLN A 237 7.55 0.31 -23.36
N LEU A 238 6.38 0.63 -22.81
CA LEU A 238 5.59 -0.28 -21.99
C LEU A 238 4.59 -1.02 -22.87
N ASN A 239 4.71 -2.34 -22.88
CA ASN A 239 3.80 -3.21 -23.61
C ASN A 239 2.59 -3.58 -22.75
N TYR A 240 1.46 -3.77 -23.41
CA TYR A 240 0.21 -4.22 -22.80
C TYR A 240 -0.49 -5.25 -23.67
N VAL A 241 -1.32 -6.05 -23.02
CA VAL A 241 -2.26 -6.96 -23.64
C VAL A 241 -3.66 -6.67 -23.12
N LEU A 242 -4.69 -7.18 -23.80
CA LEU A 242 -6.08 -6.98 -23.41
C LEU A 242 -6.74 -8.33 -23.12
N ASN A 243 -7.56 -8.38 -22.07
CA ASN A 243 -8.49 -9.47 -21.79
C ASN A 243 -9.88 -8.90 -21.53
N ILE A 244 -10.92 -9.59 -21.99
CA ILE A 244 -12.29 -9.11 -22.03
C ILE A 244 -13.15 -10.14 -21.31
N TYR A 245 -13.82 -9.68 -20.26
CA TYR A 245 -14.64 -10.49 -19.36
C TYR A 245 -16.09 -10.02 -19.41
N ASP A 246 -16.98 -10.85 -18.85
CA ASP A 246 -18.38 -10.51 -18.60
C ASP A 246 -19.15 -9.97 -19.82
N GLU A 247 -18.95 -10.63 -20.96
CA GLU A 247 -19.59 -10.25 -22.23
C GLU A 247 -19.31 -8.78 -22.59
N GLY A 248 -18.04 -8.36 -22.48
CA GLY A 248 -17.59 -7.02 -22.86
C GLY A 248 -17.84 -5.94 -21.81
N LYS A 249 -18.35 -6.27 -20.62
CA LYS A 249 -18.59 -5.29 -19.54
C LYS A 249 -17.33 -4.95 -18.74
N THR A 250 -16.30 -5.77 -18.81
CA THR A 250 -15.02 -5.52 -18.15
C THR A 250 -13.87 -5.77 -19.12
N LEU A 251 -13.09 -4.74 -19.36
CA LEU A 251 -11.84 -4.80 -20.10
C LEU A 251 -10.69 -4.78 -19.10
N SER A 252 -9.83 -5.78 -19.11
CA SER A 252 -8.61 -5.81 -18.31
C SER A 252 -7.43 -5.44 -19.18
N VAL A 253 -6.83 -4.27 -18.91
CA VAL A 253 -5.58 -3.83 -19.55
C VAL A 253 -4.43 -4.39 -18.72
N VAL A 254 -3.70 -5.35 -19.29
CA VAL A 254 -2.69 -6.11 -18.57
C VAL A 254 -1.31 -5.68 -19.04
N ASN A 255 -0.50 -5.18 -18.10
CA ASN A 255 0.90 -4.83 -18.27
C ASN A 255 1.65 -5.16 -16.98
N ASP A 256 2.98 -5.28 -17.06
CA ASP A 256 3.80 -5.43 -15.86
C ASP A 256 3.84 -4.13 -15.05
N VAL A 257 3.89 -4.27 -13.72
CA VAL A 257 4.01 -3.15 -12.76
C VAL A 257 5.40 -3.10 -12.10
N GLY A 258 6.35 -3.87 -12.62
CA GLY A 258 7.71 -3.97 -12.12
C GLY A 258 8.58 -4.85 -13.01
N ALA A 259 9.90 -4.61 -12.99
CA ALA A 259 10.84 -5.34 -13.83
C ALA A 259 11.08 -6.81 -13.41
N HIS A 260 10.65 -7.16 -12.20
CA HIS A 260 10.99 -8.41 -11.53
C HIS A 260 10.41 -9.65 -12.26
N GLY A 261 9.15 -9.63 -12.67
CA GLY A 261 8.50 -10.81 -13.24
C GLY A 261 9.07 -11.22 -14.60
N THR A 262 9.52 -10.26 -15.40
CA THR A 262 10.20 -10.54 -16.68
C THR A 262 11.58 -11.16 -16.46
N HIS A 263 12.30 -10.71 -15.43
CA HIS A 263 13.58 -11.30 -15.04
C HIS A 263 13.41 -12.75 -14.58
N VAL A 264 12.42 -13.01 -13.72
CA VAL A 264 12.01 -14.33 -13.26
C VAL A 264 11.63 -15.24 -14.43
N ALA A 265 10.75 -14.80 -15.33
CA ALA A 265 10.36 -15.52 -16.54
C ALA A 265 11.57 -15.84 -17.44
N GLY A 266 12.51 -14.90 -17.53
CA GLY A 266 13.75 -15.05 -18.28
C GLY A 266 14.65 -16.17 -17.75
N ILE A 267 14.80 -16.26 -16.43
CA ILE A 267 15.56 -17.35 -15.77
C ILE A 267 14.93 -18.71 -16.07
N VAL A 268 13.59 -18.81 -16.00
CA VAL A 268 12.89 -20.06 -16.26
C VAL A 268 13.09 -20.51 -17.70
N ALA A 269 12.74 -19.67 -18.69
CA ALA A 269 12.55 -20.16 -20.05
C ALA A 269 12.90 -19.19 -21.19
N ALA A 270 13.75 -18.17 -20.98
CA ALA A 270 14.20 -17.34 -22.11
C ALA A 270 14.90 -18.19 -23.18
N HIS A 271 14.67 -17.83 -24.45
CA HIS A 271 15.25 -18.52 -25.61
C HIS A 271 15.88 -17.51 -26.57
N TYR A 272 17.16 -17.68 -26.83
CA TYR A 272 17.99 -16.85 -27.71
C TYR A 272 18.62 -17.74 -28.79
N PRO A 273 18.02 -17.83 -29.99
CA PRO A 273 18.51 -18.67 -31.08
C PRO A 273 19.99 -18.44 -31.42
N ASP A 274 20.41 -17.17 -31.43
CA ASP A 274 21.77 -16.77 -31.80
C ASP A 274 22.77 -16.81 -30.62
N GLN A 275 22.29 -16.97 -29.39
CA GLN A 275 23.09 -16.98 -28.16
C GLN A 275 22.58 -18.04 -27.15
N PRO A 276 22.63 -19.34 -27.46
CA PRO A 276 22.04 -20.39 -26.61
C PRO A 276 22.60 -20.43 -25.18
N GLU A 277 23.82 -19.96 -24.96
CA GLU A 277 24.42 -19.81 -23.64
C GLU A 277 23.62 -18.88 -22.73
N CYS A 278 22.92 -17.89 -23.31
CA CYS A 278 22.04 -16.95 -22.62
C CYS A 278 20.63 -17.48 -22.35
N ASN A 279 20.28 -18.69 -22.82
CA ASN A 279 18.97 -19.29 -22.58
C ASN A 279 18.69 -19.44 -21.08
N GLY A 280 17.42 -19.32 -20.71
CA GLY A 280 16.91 -19.78 -19.42
C GLY A 280 17.18 -21.27 -19.19
N VAL A 281 16.80 -21.76 -18.02
CA VAL A 281 17.05 -23.16 -17.63
C VAL A 281 16.28 -24.15 -18.53
N ALA A 282 15.02 -23.85 -18.86
CA ALA A 282 14.13 -24.66 -19.69
C ALA A 282 13.62 -23.88 -20.91
N PRO A 283 14.45 -23.65 -21.94
CA PRO A 283 14.08 -22.83 -23.09
C PRO A 283 12.92 -23.41 -23.92
N GLY A 284 12.58 -24.69 -23.80
CA GLY A 284 11.42 -25.34 -24.44
C GLY A 284 10.07 -25.08 -23.76
N ALA A 285 10.06 -24.59 -22.51
CA ALA A 285 8.84 -24.40 -21.74
C ALA A 285 8.03 -23.19 -22.21
N GLN A 286 6.70 -23.27 -22.08
CA GLN A 286 5.79 -22.15 -22.32
C GLN A 286 5.40 -21.49 -20.99
N ILE A 287 5.04 -20.21 -21.04
CA ILE A 287 4.79 -19.37 -19.87
C ILE A 287 3.33 -18.91 -19.84
N VAL A 288 2.71 -19.00 -18.67
CA VAL A 288 1.50 -18.25 -18.30
C VAL A 288 1.93 -17.15 -17.34
N ALA A 289 1.87 -15.90 -17.79
CA ALA A 289 2.21 -14.76 -16.95
C ALA A 289 1.00 -14.39 -16.08
N VAL A 290 1.17 -14.37 -14.76
CA VAL A 290 0.09 -14.02 -13.84
C VAL A 290 0.56 -12.88 -12.94
N LYS A 291 0.06 -11.68 -13.21
CA LYS A 291 0.33 -10.53 -12.37
C LYS A 291 -0.47 -10.64 -11.07
N ILE A 292 0.24 -10.83 -9.97
CA ILE A 292 -0.32 -10.82 -8.60
C ILE A 292 0.02 -9.55 -7.83
N GLY A 293 1.05 -8.81 -8.26
CA GLY A 293 1.43 -7.53 -7.67
C GLY A 293 0.48 -6.41 -8.09
N ASP A 294 -0.22 -5.82 -7.11
CA ASP A 294 -1.22 -4.78 -7.35
C ASP A 294 -0.54 -3.41 -7.49
N GLY A 295 -0.62 -2.82 -8.69
CA GLY A 295 -0.03 -1.50 -8.97
C GLY A 295 -0.58 -0.38 -8.09
N ARG A 296 -1.79 -0.54 -7.53
CA ARG A 296 -2.42 0.42 -6.61
C ARG A 296 -1.75 0.40 -5.22
N LEU A 297 -1.12 -0.72 -4.86
CA LEU A 297 -0.45 -0.98 -3.58
C LEU A 297 1.08 -1.10 -3.76
N GLY A 298 1.65 -0.40 -4.74
CA GLY A 298 3.10 -0.42 -4.98
C GLY A 298 3.66 -1.80 -5.34
N SER A 299 2.87 -2.64 -6.03
CA SER A 299 3.15 -4.02 -6.42
C SER A 299 3.08 -5.08 -5.31
N MET A 300 2.50 -4.76 -4.14
CA MET A 300 2.18 -5.77 -3.12
C MET A 300 1.12 -6.75 -3.64
N GLU A 301 1.28 -8.03 -3.32
CA GLU A 301 0.30 -9.07 -3.61
C GLU A 301 -0.95 -8.95 -2.71
N THR A 302 -2.08 -9.40 -3.23
CA THR A 302 -3.35 -9.42 -2.49
C THR A 302 -3.93 -10.82 -2.46
N SER A 303 -4.67 -11.16 -1.39
CA SER A 303 -5.37 -12.45 -1.32
C SER A 303 -6.30 -12.67 -2.53
N SER A 304 -6.91 -11.59 -3.06
CA SER A 304 -7.77 -11.65 -4.25
C SER A 304 -7.00 -12.04 -5.51
N ALA A 305 -5.79 -11.49 -5.65
CA ALA A 305 -4.94 -11.81 -6.77
C ALA A 305 -4.45 -13.27 -6.69
N LEU A 306 -4.08 -13.74 -5.51
CA LEU A 306 -3.65 -15.14 -5.33
C LEU A 306 -4.79 -16.13 -5.61
N SER A 307 -6.02 -15.84 -5.16
CA SER A 307 -7.21 -16.67 -5.48
C SER A 307 -7.47 -16.74 -6.99
N ARG A 308 -7.46 -15.60 -7.69
CA ARG A 308 -7.61 -15.55 -9.16
C ARG A 308 -6.44 -16.17 -9.91
N ALA A 309 -5.22 -16.06 -9.37
CA ALA A 309 -4.05 -16.69 -9.96
C ALA A 309 -4.15 -18.22 -9.93
N ILE A 310 -4.67 -18.79 -8.85
CA ILE A 310 -4.94 -20.24 -8.75
C ILE A 310 -5.98 -20.67 -9.80
N LEU A 311 -7.03 -19.88 -10.02
CA LEU A 311 -8.00 -20.14 -11.10
C LEU A 311 -7.34 -20.10 -12.50
N ALA A 312 -6.48 -19.11 -12.77
CA ALA A 312 -5.77 -19.01 -14.04
C ALA A 312 -4.85 -20.22 -14.31
N VAL A 313 -4.25 -20.78 -13.26
CA VAL A 313 -3.44 -22.01 -13.33
C VAL A 313 -4.29 -23.23 -13.66
N MET A 314 -5.46 -23.36 -13.01
CA MET A 314 -6.41 -24.45 -13.28
C MET A 314 -6.93 -24.41 -14.73
N ASP A 315 -7.22 -23.21 -15.25
CA ASP A 315 -7.73 -23.03 -16.62
C ASP A 315 -6.68 -23.32 -17.70
N SER A 316 -5.39 -23.10 -17.39
CA SER A 316 -4.30 -23.17 -18.37
C SER A 316 -3.51 -24.48 -18.37
N ASN A 317 -3.94 -25.49 -17.58
CA ASN A 317 -3.26 -26.78 -17.42
C ASN A 317 -1.75 -26.65 -17.13
N VAL A 318 -1.42 -25.76 -16.21
CA VAL A 318 -0.04 -25.48 -15.79
C VAL A 318 0.56 -26.68 -15.04
N ASP A 319 1.83 -26.97 -15.29
CA ASP A 319 2.57 -28.05 -14.61
C ASP A 319 3.34 -27.55 -13.38
N VAL A 320 3.91 -26.35 -13.49
CA VAL A 320 4.79 -25.76 -12.49
C VAL A 320 4.37 -24.32 -12.25
N VAL A 321 4.20 -23.93 -10.99
CA VAL A 321 4.04 -22.52 -10.61
C VAL A 321 5.35 -22.05 -10.00
N ASN A 322 5.82 -20.88 -10.42
CA ASN A 322 6.86 -20.14 -9.73
C ASN A 322 6.26 -18.89 -9.09
N MET A 323 6.40 -18.75 -7.78
CA MET A 323 6.03 -17.53 -7.05
C MET A 323 7.26 -16.98 -6.33
N SER A 324 7.74 -15.84 -6.81
CA SER A 324 8.90 -15.15 -6.25
C SER A 324 8.46 -13.93 -5.42
N TYR A 325 7.53 -14.19 -4.52
CA TYR A 325 6.78 -13.23 -3.70
C TYR A 325 6.52 -13.84 -2.32
N GLY A 326 6.37 -13.00 -1.30
CA GLY A 326 6.03 -13.47 0.04
C GLY A 326 6.25 -12.42 1.12
N GLU A 327 5.53 -12.59 2.23
CA GLU A 327 5.56 -11.73 3.40
C GLU A 327 5.56 -12.57 4.68
N TYR A 328 5.81 -11.94 5.83
CA TYR A 328 5.68 -12.64 7.10
C TYR A 328 4.20 -12.92 7.46
N ALA A 329 3.95 -14.11 8.03
CA ALA A 329 2.65 -14.51 8.54
C ALA A 329 2.72 -14.78 10.06
N SER A 330 1.63 -14.46 10.76
CA SER A 330 1.51 -14.69 12.21
C SER A 330 1.24 -16.15 12.57
N GLN A 331 0.82 -16.94 11.59
CA GLN A 331 0.56 -18.37 11.69
C GLN A 331 1.07 -19.07 10.44
N HIS A 332 1.43 -20.35 10.59
CA HIS A 332 2.00 -21.18 9.52
C HIS A 332 0.98 -22.27 9.14
N ASP A 333 1.01 -22.71 7.88
CA ASP A 333 0.14 -23.72 7.28
C ASP A 333 -1.37 -23.52 7.54
N TYR A 334 -1.79 -22.25 7.60
CA TYR A 334 -3.17 -21.85 7.89
C TYR A 334 -3.60 -20.69 6.99
N GLY A 335 -4.90 -20.65 6.64
CA GLY A 335 -5.51 -19.55 5.90
C GLY A 335 -6.10 -19.99 4.57
N ARG A 336 -6.98 -19.17 4.01
CA ARG A 336 -7.77 -19.55 2.82
C ARG A 336 -6.90 -19.71 1.56
N ILE A 337 -5.88 -18.88 1.40
CA ILE A 337 -4.95 -18.99 0.26
C ILE A 337 -4.09 -20.25 0.37
N VAL A 338 -3.72 -20.64 1.60
CA VAL A 338 -3.01 -21.89 1.86
C VAL A 338 -3.89 -23.10 1.51
N GLU A 339 -5.18 -23.09 1.90
CA GLU A 339 -6.14 -24.13 1.52
C GLU A 339 -6.26 -24.30 -0.01
N LEU A 340 -6.44 -23.19 -0.74
CA LEU A 340 -6.55 -23.22 -2.20
C LEU A 340 -5.25 -23.68 -2.88
N SER A 341 -4.10 -23.31 -2.32
CA SER A 341 -2.81 -23.78 -2.84
C SER A 341 -2.59 -25.27 -2.59
N ASN A 342 -3.01 -25.77 -1.42
CA ASN A 342 -3.02 -27.19 -1.11
C ASN A 342 -3.94 -27.95 -2.07
N GLU A 343 -5.13 -27.42 -2.41
CA GLU A 343 -6.03 -28.00 -3.40
C GLU A 343 -5.34 -28.12 -4.77
N LEU A 344 -4.69 -27.04 -5.23
CA LEU A 344 -3.97 -27.01 -6.49
C LEU A 344 -2.85 -28.08 -6.57
N VAL A 345 -2.04 -28.22 -5.52
CA VAL A 345 -0.96 -29.21 -5.49
C VAL A 345 -1.51 -30.64 -5.37
N ASN A 346 -2.46 -30.87 -4.46
CA ASN A 346 -2.95 -32.21 -4.13
C ASN A 346 -3.90 -32.81 -5.15
N GLU A 347 -4.67 -31.98 -5.87
CA GLU A 347 -5.79 -32.44 -6.70
C GLU A 347 -5.56 -32.19 -8.20
N HIS A 348 -4.78 -31.16 -8.53
CA HIS A 348 -4.46 -30.77 -9.90
C HIS A 348 -3.02 -31.12 -10.31
N ASN A 349 -2.24 -31.77 -9.43
CA ASN A 349 -0.86 -32.23 -9.69
C ASN A 349 0.09 -31.12 -10.15
N VAL A 350 -0.10 -29.89 -9.68
CA VAL A 350 0.77 -28.75 -10.00
C VAL A 350 1.91 -28.64 -8.99
N THR A 351 3.15 -28.56 -9.49
CA THR A 351 4.31 -28.35 -8.62
C THR A 351 4.47 -26.86 -8.31
N PHE A 352 4.27 -26.49 -7.04
CA PHE A 352 4.29 -25.09 -6.62
C PHE A 352 5.66 -24.74 -5.99
N VAL A 353 6.47 -23.97 -6.70
CA VAL A 353 7.82 -23.53 -6.30
C VAL A 353 7.75 -22.09 -5.81
N VAL A 354 8.32 -21.83 -4.63
CA VAL A 354 8.26 -20.51 -3.99
C VAL A 354 9.61 -20.13 -3.41
N SER A 355 9.94 -18.84 -3.41
CA SER A 355 11.13 -18.31 -2.74
C SER A 355 11.03 -18.45 -1.22
N ALA A 356 12.11 -18.83 -0.53
CA ALA A 356 12.12 -18.94 0.92
C ALA A 356 12.05 -17.59 1.67
N GLY A 357 12.47 -16.50 1.02
CA GLY A 357 12.51 -15.14 1.59
C GLY A 357 13.94 -14.58 1.71
N ASN A 358 14.04 -13.27 1.90
CA ASN A 358 15.31 -12.53 1.92
C ASN A 358 15.57 -11.81 3.25
N ASN A 359 15.03 -12.35 4.35
CA ASN A 359 15.02 -11.69 5.66
C ASN A 359 15.94 -12.36 6.70
N GLY A 360 16.90 -13.19 6.27
CA GLY A 360 17.96 -13.69 7.15
C GLY A 360 18.97 -12.60 7.52
N PRO A 361 19.94 -12.88 8.40
CA PRO A 361 20.42 -14.21 8.75
C PRO A 361 19.71 -14.93 9.91
N ALA A 362 18.87 -14.31 10.74
CA ALA A 362 18.26 -15.02 11.90
C ALA A 362 17.46 -16.29 11.51
N LEU A 363 17.29 -17.23 12.45
CA LEU A 363 16.37 -18.37 12.29
C LEU A 363 14.91 -17.92 12.40
N GLY A 364 13.99 -18.66 11.78
CA GLY A 364 12.56 -18.31 11.76
C GLY A 364 12.19 -17.14 10.85
N THR A 365 13.06 -16.83 9.89
CA THR A 365 12.92 -15.70 8.95
C THR A 365 12.28 -16.10 7.62
N VAL A 366 11.90 -17.37 7.46
CA VAL A 366 11.15 -17.87 6.30
C VAL A 366 9.80 -17.15 6.19
N GLY A 367 9.48 -16.67 4.99
CA GLY A 367 8.23 -15.99 4.68
C GLY A 367 7.12 -16.93 4.20
N ALA A 368 5.88 -16.47 4.35
CA ALA A 368 4.70 -17.07 3.77
C ALA A 368 4.49 -16.60 2.31
N PRO A 369 3.90 -17.44 1.45
CA PRO A 369 3.44 -18.79 1.75
C PRO A 369 4.55 -19.84 1.62
N GLY A 370 5.72 -19.45 1.10
CA GLY A 370 6.71 -20.37 0.54
C GLY A 370 7.18 -21.47 1.48
N GLY A 371 7.84 -21.11 2.58
CA GLY A 371 8.32 -22.12 3.53
C GLY A 371 7.39 -22.32 4.74
N THR A 372 6.25 -21.63 4.76
CA THR A 372 5.25 -21.79 5.82
C THR A 372 4.14 -22.77 5.47
N THR A 373 4.14 -23.33 4.26
CA THR A 373 3.07 -24.19 3.72
C THR A 373 3.59 -25.57 3.38
N SER A 374 2.84 -26.62 3.74
CA SER A 374 3.29 -28.02 3.56
C SER A 374 3.43 -28.47 2.10
N SER A 375 2.55 -27.99 1.22
CA SER A 375 2.48 -28.43 -0.18
C SER A 375 3.45 -27.71 -1.13
N MET A 376 3.97 -26.55 -0.73
CA MET A 376 4.85 -25.73 -1.55
C MET A 376 6.32 -26.14 -1.37
N LEU A 377 7.12 -25.90 -2.41
CA LEU A 377 8.55 -26.17 -2.44
C LEU A 377 9.32 -24.85 -2.28
N ALA A 378 9.78 -24.58 -1.06
CA ALA A 378 10.54 -23.40 -0.72
C ALA A 378 12.02 -23.53 -1.09
N VAL A 379 12.55 -22.52 -1.78
CA VAL A 379 13.91 -22.53 -2.33
C VAL A 379 14.79 -21.45 -1.69
N GLY A 380 15.88 -21.89 -1.04
CA GLY A 380 16.93 -21.04 -0.48
C GLY A 380 17.95 -20.58 -1.54
N ALA A 381 18.70 -19.51 -1.23
CA ALA A 381 19.59 -18.88 -2.20
C ALA A 381 21.07 -19.25 -2.03
N TYR A 382 21.63 -19.86 -3.07
CA TYR A 382 23.04 -20.24 -3.18
C TYR A 382 23.82 -19.29 -4.09
N VAL A 383 25.09 -19.03 -3.75
CA VAL A 383 26.04 -18.31 -4.61
C VAL A 383 27.24 -19.20 -4.88
N SER A 384 27.53 -19.43 -6.17
CA SER A 384 28.67 -20.22 -6.61
C SER A 384 29.90 -19.35 -6.83
N PRO A 385 31.13 -19.90 -6.75
CA PRO A 385 32.34 -19.14 -7.07
C PRO A 385 32.35 -18.56 -8.50
N LYS A 386 31.67 -19.23 -9.45
CA LYS A 386 31.53 -18.75 -10.83
C LYS A 386 30.62 -17.53 -10.93
N MET A 387 29.56 -17.49 -10.13
CA MET A 387 28.71 -16.30 -10.01
C MET A 387 29.48 -15.14 -9.38
N MET A 388 30.28 -15.40 -8.34
CA MET A 388 31.11 -14.38 -7.70
C MET A 388 32.06 -13.70 -8.69
N ASP A 389 32.68 -14.47 -9.59
CA ASP A 389 33.56 -13.97 -10.65
C ASP A 389 32.78 -13.22 -11.75
N ALA A 390 31.77 -13.86 -12.34
CA ALA A 390 31.11 -13.37 -13.55
C ALA A 390 30.06 -12.27 -13.31
N GLU A 391 29.31 -12.36 -12.20
CA GLU A 391 28.18 -11.45 -11.91
C GLU A 391 28.56 -10.34 -10.93
N TYR A 392 29.46 -10.61 -9.97
CA TYR A 392 29.78 -9.70 -8.88
C TYR A 392 31.17 -9.06 -8.96
N ILE A 393 32.01 -9.48 -9.92
CA ILE A 393 33.36 -8.94 -10.10
C ILE A 393 34.16 -9.05 -8.78
N MET A 394 33.98 -10.17 -8.06
CA MET A 394 34.69 -10.38 -6.79
C MET A 394 36.19 -10.51 -7.05
N ARG A 395 36.99 -9.88 -6.18
CA ARG A 395 38.46 -9.89 -6.30
C ARG A 395 39.08 -11.23 -5.95
N ASP A 396 38.43 -11.99 -5.08
CA ASP A 396 38.90 -13.29 -4.60
C ASP A 396 38.09 -14.40 -5.26
N ASN A 397 38.79 -15.30 -5.94
CA ASN A 397 38.18 -16.36 -6.77
C ASN A 397 38.37 -17.75 -6.14
N ASP A 398 39.02 -17.84 -4.97
CA ASP A 398 39.24 -19.10 -4.23
C ASP A 398 38.19 -19.36 -3.13
N LEU A 399 37.13 -18.55 -3.08
CA LEU A 399 36.01 -18.74 -2.15
C LEU A 399 35.21 -20.00 -2.49
N SER A 400 34.75 -20.73 -1.48
CA SER A 400 33.79 -21.82 -1.66
C SER A 400 32.39 -21.28 -1.91
N GLY A 401 31.54 -22.06 -2.60
CA GLY A 401 30.13 -21.71 -2.72
C GLY A 401 29.43 -21.74 -1.35
N ILE A 402 28.57 -20.76 -1.10
CA ILE A 402 27.90 -20.54 0.18
C ILE A 402 26.43 -20.13 -0.02
N ALA A 403 25.65 -20.07 1.06
CA ALA A 403 24.35 -19.42 1.04
C ALA A 403 24.51 -17.90 1.14
N TYR A 404 23.61 -17.15 0.49
CA TYR A 404 23.54 -15.71 0.72
C TYR A 404 23.24 -15.41 2.19
N THR A 405 23.92 -14.41 2.77
CA THR A 405 23.73 -14.05 4.18
C THR A 405 22.31 -13.61 4.48
N TRP A 406 21.64 -12.94 3.54
CA TRP A 406 20.24 -12.49 3.65
C TRP A 406 19.21 -13.58 3.34
N SER A 407 19.59 -14.75 2.83
CA SER A 407 18.61 -15.82 2.55
C SER A 407 17.86 -16.19 3.83
N SER A 408 16.54 -16.20 3.80
CA SER A 408 15.74 -16.60 4.96
C SER A 408 16.06 -18.03 5.40
N ARG A 409 15.92 -18.29 6.69
CA ARG A 409 16.31 -19.55 7.34
C ARG A 409 15.20 -20.06 8.23
N GLY A 410 15.00 -21.38 8.19
CA GLY A 410 14.15 -22.07 9.14
C GLY A 410 14.75 -22.14 10.56
N PRO A 411 14.18 -22.97 11.44
CA PRO A 411 12.88 -23.59 11.27
C PRO A 411 11.76 -22.55 11.31
N THR A 412 10.59 -22.88 10.78
CA THR A 412 9.37 -22.09 11.02
C THR A 412 8.89 -22.25 12.46
N PHE A 413 7.91 -21.43 12.89
CA PHE A 413 7.47 -21.41 14.29
C PHE A 413 6.78 -22.72 14.72
N ASP A 414 6.30 -23.49 13.76
CA ASP A 414 5.71 -24.81 13.94
C ASP A 414 6.72 -25.96 13.73
N GLY A 415 8.03 -25.66 13.73
CA GLY A 415 9.11 -26.65 13.74
C GLY A 415 9.49 -27.27 12.41
N ASP A 416 8.80 -26.92 11.31
CA ASP A 416 9.22 -27.33 9.98
C ASP A 416 10.55 -26.68 9.60
N LEU A 417 11.33 -27.32 8.72
CA LEU A 417 12.58 -26.73 8.25
C LEU A 417 12.35 -25.45 7.44
N GLY A 418 11.18 -25.30 6.83
CA GLY A 418 10.77 -24.14 6.04
C GLY A 418 11.46 -24.06 4.68
N VAL A 419 12.77 -24.29 4.60
CA VAL A 419 13.53 -24.39 3.34
C VAL A 419 13.66 -25.86 2.96
N ASN A 420 13.20 -26.22 1.76
CA ASN A 420 13.27 -27.62 1.31
C ASN A 420 14.59 -27.94 0.60
N ILE A 421 15.04 -27.04 -0.26
CA ILE A 421 16.22 -27.17 -1.13
C ILE A 421 16.80 -25.77 -1.43
N CYS A 422 17.98 -25.71 -2.05
CA CYS A 422 18.52 -24.45 -2.57
C CYS A 422 18.91 -24.52 -4.05
N ALA A 423 18.98 -23.35 -4.68
CA ALA A 423 19.36 -23.17 -6.08
C ALA A 423 20.12 -21.82 -6.25
N PRO A 424 20.85 -21.61 -7.36
CA PRO A 424 21.54 -20.35 -7.64
C PRO A 424 20.63 -19.12 -7.46
N GLY A 425 21.05 -18.15 -6.65
CA GLY A 425 20.23 -17.01 -6.21
C GLY A 425 20.51 -15.67 -6.87
N ALA A 426 21.20 -15.67 -8.01
CA ALA A 426 21.40 -14.49 -8.84
C ALA A 426 21.48 -14.89 -10.32
N ALA A 427 21.15 -13.92 -11.18
CA ALA A 427 21.28 -14.05 -12.63
C ALA A 427 21.27 -12.67 -13.31
N ILE A 428 21.90 -12.59 -14.48
CA ILE A 428 21.75 -11.50 -15.45
C ILE A 428 20.76 -11.94 -16.53
N ALA A 429 19.47 -11.67 -16.31
CA ALA A 429 18.35 -12.08 -17.15
C ALA A 429 17.65 -10.87 -17.78
N PRO A 430 16.83 -11.06 -18.85
CA PRO A 430 16.10 -9.97 -19.50
C PRO A 430 15.13 -9.24 -18.55
N VAL A 431 14.89 -7.97 -18.84
CA VAL A 431 13.96 -7.09 -18.10
C VAL A 431 13.04 -6.38 -19.10
N PRO A 432 11.92 -5.76 -18.67
CA PRO A 432 11.00 -5.10 -19.60
C PRO A 432 11.64 -3.97 -20.40
N ASN A 433 11.14 -3.73 -21.60
CA ASN A 433 11.66 -2.71 -22.51
C ASN A 433 11.52 -1.28 -21.93
N TRP A 434 10.49 -1.02 -21.12
CA TRP A 434 10.31 0.29 -20.46
C TRP A 434 11.46 0.64 -19.52
N THR A 435 12.25 -0.34 -19.06
CA THR A 435 13.45 -0.08 -18.24
C THR A 435 14.61 0.49 -19.05
N LEU A 436 14.52 0.47 -20.39
CA LEU A 436 15.57 0.83 -21.33
C LEU A 436 16.87 0.00 -21.18
N ASN A 437 16.75 -1.21 -20.62
CA ASN A 437 17.85 -2.16 -20.45
C ASN A 437 17.49 -3.50 -21.10
N LYS A 438 18.49 -4.18 -21.71
CA LYS A 438 18.28 -5.51 -22.30
C LYS A 438 18.23 -6.60 -21.23
N LYS A 439 19.10 -6.52 -20.22
CA LYS A 439 19.26 -7.46 -19.11
C LYS A 439 19.70 -6.72 -17.86
N GLN A 440 19.46 -7.30 -16.69
CA GLN A 440 19.88 -6.75 -15.42
C GLN A 440 20.35 -7.85 -14.47
N LEU A 441 21.38 -7.58 -13.66
CA LEU A 441 21.72 -8.42 -12.52
C LEU A 441 20.69 -8.20 -11.40
N MET A 442 20.02 -9.28 -11.00
CA MET A 442 19.21 -9.29 -9.79
C MET A 442 19.63 -10.47 -8.92
N ASN A 443 19.45 -10.33 -7.61
CA ASN A 443 19.70 -11.39 -6.64
C ASN A 443 18.60 -11.42 -5.58
N GLY A 444 18.33 -12.63 -5.09
CA GLY A 444 17.20 -12.93 -4.24
C GLY A 444 16.93 -14.43 -4.23
N THR A 445 16.26 -14.92 -3.20
CA THR A 445 15.57 -16.24 -3.29
C THR A 445 14.55 -16.23 -4.44
N SER A 446 14.11 -15.04 -4.86
CA SER A 446 13.37 -14.77 -6.09
C SER A 446 14.08 -15.16 -7.40
N MET A 447 15.40 -15.34 -7.41
CA MET A 447 16.14 -15.88 -8.57
C MET A 447 16.41 -17.38 -8.42
N SER A 448 16.51 -17.88 -7.19
CA SER A 448 16.60 -19.32 -6.89
C SER A 448 15.32 -20.08 -7.21
N SER A 449 14.17 -19.51 -6.86
CA SER A 449 12.86 -20.09 -7.15
C SER A 449 12.67 -20.36 -8.66
N PRO A 450 12.88 -19.40 -9.58
CA PRO A 450 12.74 -19.66 -11.02
C PRO A 450 13.83 -20.56 -11.58
N ASN A 451 15.05 -20.55 -11.02
CA ASN A 451 16.08 -21.51 -11.40
C ASN A 451 15.62 -22.96 -11.09
N CYS A 452 15.04 -23.17 -9.90
CA CYS A 452 14.45 -24.43 -9.51
C CYS A 452 13.23 -24.80 -10.36
N ALA A 453 12.32 -23.85 -10.63
CA ALA A 453 11.15 -24.08 -11.48
C ALA A 453 11.53 -24.47 -12.91
N GLY A 454 12.57 -23.85 -13.48
CA GLY A 454 13.13 -24.25 -14.76
C GLY A 454 13.70 -25.67 -14.74
N ASN A 455 14.45 -26.04 -13.71
CA ASN A 455 14.94 -27.41 -13.55
C ASN A 455 13.79 -28.44 -13.43
N ILE A 456 12.72 -28.11 -12.71
CA ILE A 456 11.52 -28.94 -12.63
C ILE A 456 10.83 -29.03 -14.00
N ALA A 457 10.80 -27.96 -14.79
CA ALA A 457 10.22 -28.00 -16.12
C ALA A 457 10.99 -28.93 -17.08
N LEU A 458 12.32 -29.05 -16.93
CA LEU A 458 13.13 -30.07 -17.63
C LEU A 458 12.73 -31.49 -17.20
N LEU A 459 12.59 -31.74 -15.90
CA LEU A 459 12.14 -33.04 -15.38
C LEU A 459 10.76 -33.41 -15.92
N VAL A 460 9.79 -32.50 -15.84
CA VAL A 460 8.43 -32.71 -16.34
C VAL A 460 8.43 -33.00 -17.84
N SER A 461 9.22 -32.25 -18.62
CA SER A 461 9.36 -32.47 -20.06
C SER A 461 9.87 -33.88 -20.37
N ALA A 462 10.89 -34.33 -19.64
CA ALA A 462 11.43 -35.67 -19.77
C ALA A 462 10.45 -36.77 -19.34
N MET A 463 9.75 -36.58 -18.21
CA MET A 463 8.74 -37.52 -17.73
C MET A 463 7.60 -37.69 -18.74
N LYS A 464 7.07 -36.58 -19.28
CA LYS A 464 6.05 -36.59 -20.33
C LYS A 464 6.55 -37.29 -21.60
N ALA A 465 7.78 -37.03 -22.02
CA ALA A 465 8.37 -37.66 -23.21
C ALA A 465 8.53 -39.19 -23.05
N GLN A 466 8.79 -39.68 -21.84
CA GLN A 466 8.93 -41.11 -21.55
C GLN A 466 7.63 -41.80 -21.13
N GLY A 467 6.52 -41.07 -20.99
CA GLY A 467 5.26 -41.61 -20.47
C GLY A 467 5.37 -42.07 -19.01
N ILE A 468 6.21 -41.40 -18.22
CA ILE A 468 6.35 -41.65 -16.79
C ILE A 468 5.39 -40.72 -16.05
N GLU A 469 4.45 -41.30 -15.30
CA GLU A 469 3.55 -40.55 -14.43
C GLU A 469 4.33 -39.91 -13.27
N TYR A 470 3.96 -38.68 -12.91
CA TYR A 470 4.59 -37.94 -11.83
C TYR A 470 3.55 -37.17 -11.02
N THR A 471 3.90 -36.86 -9.78
CA THR A 471 3.17 -35.94 -8.90
C THR A 471 4.12 -34.88 -8.33
N PRO A 472 3.61 -33.73 -7.83
CA PRO A 472 4.45 -32.74 -7.16
C PRO A 472 5.31 -33.32 -6.03
N TYR A 473 4.75 -34.27 -5.29
CA TYR A 473 5.45 -34.94 -4.19
C TYR A 473 6.54 -35.90 -4.67
N SER A 474 6.34 -36.58 -5.80
CA SER A 474 7.39 -37.41 -6.42
C SER A 474 8.59 -36.58 -6.88
N ILE A 475 8.32 -35.40 -7.47
CA ILE A 475 9.34 -34.45 -7.90
C ILE A 475 10.09 -33.90 -6.68
N ARG A 476 9.36 -33.43 -5.66
CA ARG A 476 9.96 -32.97 -4.40
C ARG A 476 10.84 -34.04 -3.76
N ARG A 477 10.36 -35.28 -3.65
CA ARG A 477 11.12 -36.39 -3.08
C ARG A 477 12.40 -36.68 -3.89
N ALA A 478 12.31 -36.66 -5.22
CA ALA A 478 13.47 -36.85 -6.09
C ALA A 478 14.51 -35.76 -5.89
N LEU A 479 14.10 -34.49 -5.85
CA LEU A 479 14.98 -33.36 -5.59
C LEU A 479 15.63 -33.45 -4.20
N GLU A 480 14.84 -33.71 -3.14
CA GLU A 480 15.33 -33.81 -1.77
C GLU A 480 16.29 -35.00 -1.55
N ASN A 481 16.06 -36.15 -2.19
CA ASN A 481 16.93 -37.33 -2.05
C ASN A 481 18.22 -37.25 -2.88
N THR A 482 18.27 -36.37 -3.89
CA THR A 482 19.41 -36.27 -4.82
C THR A 482 20.18 -34.97 -4.71
N ALA A 483 19.69 -34.02 -3.92
CA ALA A 483 20.36 -32.77 -3.62
C ALA A 483 21.75 -32.99 -2.99
N VAL A 484 22.69 -32.12 -3.35
CA VAL A 484 24.06 -32.15 -2.82
C VAL A 484 24.17 -31.14 -1.69
N LYS A 485 24.58 -31.61 -0.51
CA LYS A 485 24.84 -30.72 0.63
C LYS A 485 25.98 -29.77 0.31
N VAL A 486 25.72 -28.47 0.43
CA VAL A 486 26.74 -27.43 0.33
C VAL A 486 27.56 -27.45 1.63
N PRO A 487 28.88 -27.67 1.55
CA PRO A 487 29.75 -27.64 2.73
C PRO A 487 29.69 -26.29 3.43
N ASN A 488 29.81 -26.29 4.76
CA ASN A 488 29.85 -25.08 5.59
C ASN A 488 28.58 -24.19 5.53
N VAL A 489 27.48 -24.69 4.97
CA VAL A 489 26.17 -24.04 4.99
C VAL A 489 25.25 -24.77 5.97
N GLU A 490 24.56 -24.04 6.83
CA GLU A 490 23.62 -24.61 7.78
C GLU A 490 22.37 -25.19 7.08
N VAL A 491 21.82 -26.28 7.63
CA VAL A 491 20.62 -26.96 7.09
C VAL A 491 19.42 -26.02 6.94
N TYR A 492 19.29 -25.03 7.83
CA TYR A 492 18.21 -24.05 7.82
C TYR A 492 18.22 -23.14 6.58
N ALA A 493 19.36 -22.96 5.91
CA ALA A 493 19.51 -22.13 4.73
C ALA A 493 19.44 -22.93 3.41
N GLN A 494 19.85 -24.20 3.44
CA GLN A 494 19.95 -25.04 2.23
C GLN A 494 18.90 -26.15 2.12
N GLY A 495 18.15 -26.41 3.19
CA GLY A 495 17.25 -27.56 3.23
C GLY A 495 18.02 -28.87 3.09
N LYS A 496 17.61 -29.71 2.13
CA LYS A 496 18.31 -30.95 1.76
C LYS A 496 19.54 -30.73 0.86
N GLY A 497 19.77 -29.52 0.36
CA GLY A 497 20.97 -29.13 -0.38
C GLY A 497 20.66 -28.51 -1.75
N LEU A 498 21.72 -28.35 -2.55
CA LEU A 498 21.68 -27.80 -3.90
C LEU A 498 21.07 -28.84 -4.86
N ILE A 499 20.03 -28.45 -5.59
CA ILE A 499 19.32 -29.34 -6.53
C ILE A 499 20.24 -29.86 -7.64
N GLN A 500 20.01 -31.10 -8.08
CA GLN A 500 20.75 -31.75 -9.16
C GLN A 500 19.77 -32.42 -10.14
N VAL A 501 19.55 -31.82 -11.31
CA VAL A 501 18.45 -32.25 -12.20
C VAL A 501 18.69 -33.62 -12.82
N LEU A 502 19.92 -33.93 -13.23
CA LEU A 502 20.26 -35.21 -13.84
C LEU A 502 20.08 -36.39 -12.86
N PRO A 503 20.66 -36.36 -11.64
CA PRO A 503 20.37 -37.35 -10.60
C PRO A 503 18.88 -37.45 -10.24
N ALA A 504 18.15 -36.33 -10.17
CA ALA A 504 16.72 -36.34 -9.90
C ALA A 504 15.93 -37.07 -10.99
N PHE A 505 16.25 -36.84 -12.27
CA PHE A 505 15.66 -37.56 -13.39
C PHE A 505 15.94 -39.07 -13.33
N GLU A 506 17.18 -39.45 -13.03
CA GLU A 506 17.56 -40.85 -12.84
C GLU A 506 16.83 -41.51 -11.67
N TYR A 507 16.54 -40.76 -10.61
CA TYR A 507 15.73 -41.25 -9.49
C TYR A 507 14.28 -41.47 -9.92
N LEU A 508 13.65 -40.50 -10.60
CA LEU A 508 12.26 -40.59 -11.07
C LEU A 508 12.06 -41.74 -12.08
N SER A 509 13.08 -42.05 -12.88
CA SER A 509 13.04 -43.09 -13.91
C SER A 509 13.09 -44.53 -13.36
N ARG A 510 13.37 -44.71 -12.06
CA ARG A 510 13.47 -46.05 -11.44
C ARG A 510 12.08 -46.58 -11.10
N SER A 511 11.77 -47.79 -11.57
CA SER A 511 10.49 -48.45 -11.27
C SER A 511 10.26 -48.75 -9.78
N THR A 512 11.31 -48.68 -8.96
CA THR A 512 11.29 -48.98 -7.53
C THR A 512 11.23 -47.73 -6.64
N ALA A 513 11.27 -46.52 -7.20
CA ALA A 513 11.43 -45.27 -6.44
C ALA A 513 10.23 -44.86 -5.59
N PHE A 514 9.01 -45.27 -5.94
CA PHE A 514 7.78 -44.75 -5.31
C PHE A 514 7.05 -45.80 -4.47
N ASP A 515 6.45 -45.33 -3.37
CA ASP A 515 5.51 -46.01 -2.49
C ASP A 515 4.06 -45.69 -2.89
N GLY A 516 3.16 -46.66 -2.77
CA GLY A 516 1.80 -46.58 -3.30
C GLY A 516 1.68 -47.21 -4.70
N THR A 517 0.87 -46.60 -5.58
CA THR A 517 0.77 -47.01 -6.99
C THR A 517 1.74 -46.21 -7.85
N LYS A 518 2.17 -46.79 -8.99
CA LYS A 518 3.00 -46.06 -9.97
C LYS A 518 2.34 -44.78 -10.48
N GLN A 519 1.01 -44.71 -10.43
CA GLN A 519 0.24 -43.58 -10.92
C GLN A 519 0.12 -42.44 -9.89
N PHE A 520 0.11 -42.76 -8.58
CA PHE A 520 -0.02 -41.76 -7.51
C PHE A 520 0.95 -42.05 -6.35
N PRO A 521 2.21 -41.61 -6.45
CA PRO A 521 3.17 -41.65 -5.35
C PRO A 521 2.63 -40.94 -4.10
N LEU A 522 2.91 -41.48 -2.92
CA LEU A 522 2.34 -40.98 -1.67
C LEU A 522 3.06 -39.76 -1.10
N HIS A 523 2.29 -38.88 -0.48
CA HIS A 523 2.79 -37.87 0.45
C HIS A 523 2.56 -38.33 1.89
N TYR A 524 3.42 -37.95 2.83
CA TYR A 524 3.24 -38.26 4.24
C TYR A 524 3.12 -36.95 5.01
N GLU A 525 1.93 -36.70 5.54
CA GLU A 525 1.69 -35.57 6.44
C GLU A 525 2.26 -35.92 7.82
N VAL A 526 3.07 -35.01 8.37
CA VAL A 526 3.63 -35.11 9.72
C VAL A 526 3.00 -34.03 10.58
N LYS A 527 2.46 -34.42 11.73
CA LYS A 527 1.95 -33.51 12.76
C LYS A 527 2.52 -33.88 14.12
N THR A 528 2.87 -32.89 14.93
CA THR A 528 3.43 -33.06 16.26
C THR A 528 2.63 -32.30 17.30
N SER A 529 2.74 -32.74 18.55
CA SER A 529 2.16 -32.04 19.69
C SER A 529 3.00 -30.86 20.20
N SER A 530 4.02 -30.41 19.44
CA SER A 530 4.75 -29.18 19.76
C SER A 530 3.84 -27.96 19.59
N GLY A 531 4.08 -26.91 20.38
CA GLY A 531 3.34 -25.65 20.27
C GLY A 531 1.84 -25.79 20.53
N ASP A 532 1.02 -25.50 19.52
CA ASP A 532 -0.46 -25.52 19.58
C ASP A 532 -1.08 -26.89 19.31
N GLY A 533 -0.25 -27.93 19.09
CA GLY A 533 -0.70 -29.30 18.89
C GLY A 533 -0.95 -29.70 17.43
N ASN A 534 -0.63 -28.82 16.46
CA ASN A 534 -0.74 -29.12 15.03
C ASN A 534 0.55 -28.72 14.26
N ALA A 535 1.70 -28.83 14.92
CA ALA A 535 2.98 -28.41 14.39
C ALA A 535 3.55 -29.40 13.36
N ARG A 536 4.28 -28.91 12.36
CA ARG A 536 4.89 -29.73 11.28
C ARG A 536 6.23 -30.37 11.67
N GLY A 537 6.83 -29.94 12.78
CA GLY A 537 8.06 -30.51 13.33
C GLY A 537 8.09 -30.54 14.85
N VAL A 538 9.09 -31.21 15.41
CA VAL A 538 9.36 -31.17 16.86
C VAL A 538 10.24 -29.96 17.14
N PHE A 539 9.75 -29.03 17.96
CA PHE A 539 10.46 -27.80 18.24
C PHE A 539 10.43 -27.45 19.73
N LEU A 540 11.61 -27.33 20.34
CA LEU A 540 11.83 -26.89 21.72
C LEU A 540 12.74 -25.67 21.69
N ARG A 541 12.35 -24.56 22.33
CA ARG A 541 13.06 -23.28 22.20
C ARG A 541 13.14 -22.49 23.49
N ASP A 542 12.06 -22.40 24.23
CA ASP A 542 12.00 -21.48 25.37
C ASP A 542 12.51 -22.12 26.64
N SER A 543 12.98 -21.29 27.59
CA SER A 543 13.50 -21.77 28.88
C SER A 543 12.53 -22.73 29.60
N ALA A 544 11.22 -22.56 29.40
CA ALA A 544 10.17 -23.43 29.92
C ALA A 544 10.20 -24.85 29.35
N ASP A 545 10.65 -25.04 28.10
CA ASP A 545 10.77 -26.34 27.44
C ASP A 545 11.87 -27.22 28.07
N PHE A 546 12.78 -26.60 28.83
CA PHE A 546 13.95 -27.24 29.46
C PHE A 546 13.80 -27.42 30.97
N GLY A 547 12.57 -27.32 31.50
CA GLY A 547 12.29 -27.62 32.92
C GLY A 547 12.52 -29.09 33.31
N HIS A 548 12.59 -29.98 32.33
CA HIS A 548 12.88 -31.40 32.48
C HIS A 548 14.06 -31.82 31.61
N ASP A 549 14.78 -32.87 32.02
CA ASP A 549 15.96 -33.41 31.32
C ASP A 549 15.64 -33.99 29.93
N SER A 550 14.36 -34.30 29.69
CA SER A 550 13.86 -34.90 28.45
C SER A 550 12.38 -34.56 28.26
N THR A 551 11.96 -34.42 27.01
CA THR A 551 10.58 -34.09 26.64
C THR A 551 10.04 -35.13 25.67
N GLU A 552 8.85 -35.66 25.96
CA GLU A 552 8.16 -36.61 25.08
C GLU A 552 7.13 -35.86 24.22
N VAL A 553 7.20 -36.06 22.90
CA VAL A 553 6.36 -35.38 21.92
C VAL A 553 5.57 -36.43 21.13
N ASN A 554 4.25 -36.25 21.03
CA ASN A 554 3.43 -37.11 20.18
C ASN A 554 3.61 -36.69 18.73
N VAL A 555 3.86 -37.65 17.86
CA VAL A 555 3.97 -37.46 16.41
C VAL A 555 2.96 -38.38 15.72
N SER A 556 2.19 -37.82 14.79
CA SER A 556 1.33 -38.57 13.90
C SER A 556 1.81 -38.43 12.46
N VAL A 557 1.90 -39.56 11.76
CA VAL A 557 2.24 -39.61 10.34
C VAL A 557 1.09 -40.23 9.56
N THR A 558 0.62 -39.54 8.53
CA THR A 558 -0.54 -39.96 7.73
C THR A 558 -0.18 -40.00 6.25
N PRO A 559 -0.30 -41.15 5.56
CA PRO A 559 -0.13 -41.22 4.12
C PRO A 559 -1.33 -40.57 3.41
N ILE A 560 -1.07 -39.54 2.62
CA ILE A 560 -2.05 -38.82 1.83
C ILE A 560 -2.09 -39.40 0.42
N PHE A 561 -3.24 -39.96 0.07
CA PHE A 561 -3.53 -40.50 -1.25
C PHE A 561 -4.19 -39.42 -2.11
N HIS A 562 -3.79 -39.35 -3.37
CA HIS A 562 -4.48 -38.52 -4.35
C HIS A 562 -5.98 -38.87 -4.42
N LYS A 563 -6.87 -37.89 -4.63
CA LYS A 563 -8.33 -38.11 -4.62
C LYS A 563 -8.81 -39.11 -5.67
N LYS A 564 -8.09 -39.23 -6.78
CA LYS A 564 -8.35 -40.20 -7.87
C LYS A 564 -7.81 -41.62 -7.60
N ALA A 565 -7.05 -41.84 -6.52
CA ALA A 565 -6.60 -43.19 -6.16
C ALA A 565 -7.81 -44.09 -5.87
N VAL A 566 -7.77 -45.33 -6.36
CA VAL A 566 -8.88 -46.27 -6.15
C VAL A 566 -8.94 -46.68 -4.68
N GLN A 567 -10.13 -46.93 -4.16
CA GLN A 567 -10.29 -47.29 -2.74
C GLN A 567 -9.57 -48.60 -2.39
N ASP A 568 -9.43 -49.49 -3.37
CA ASP A 568 -8.70 -50.74 -3.24
C ASP A 568 -7.22 -50.52 -2.89
N ASP A 569 -6.58 -49.49 -3.46
CA ASP A 569 -5.19 -49.11 -3.14
C ASP A 569 -5.05 -48.73 -1.67
N LYS A 570 -6.06 -48.04 -1.11
CA LYS A 570 -6.07 -47.61 0.29
C LYS A 570 -6.28 -48.78 1.23
N VAL A 571 -7.13 -49.74 0.86
CA VAL A 571 -7.40 -50.96 1.65
C VAL A 571 -6.16 -51.84 1.71
N HIS A 572 -5.44 -51.98 0.59
CA HIS A 572 -4.24 -52.81 0.49
C HIS A 572 -2.95 -52.08 0.90
N PHE A 573 -3.03 -50.80 1.28
CA PHE A 573 -1.85 -50.04 1.68
C PHE A 573 -1.36 -50.46 3.06
N GLU A 574 -0.19 -51.09 3.06
CA GLU A 574 0.59 -51.40 4.26
C GLU A 574 2.06 -51.13 3.96
N GLN A 575 2.63 -50.12 4.62
CA GLN A 575 4.04 -49.78 4.48
C GLN A 575 4.78 -50.04 5.79
N HIS A 576 5.81 -50.87 5.71
CA HIS A 576 6.73 -51.09 6.82
C HIS A 576 7.88 -50.13 6.70
N VAL A 577 8.06 -49.28 7.71
CA VAL A 577 9.14 -48.29 7.73
C VAL A 577 10.03 -48.49 8.93
N ARG A 578 11.32 -48.26 8.72
CA ARG A 578 12.33 -48.14 9.76
C ARG A 578 12.57 -46.67 10.02
N LEU A 579 12.38 -46.26 11.27
CA LEU A 579 12.67 -44.90 11.72
C LEU A 579 14.12 -44.84 12.22
N VAL A 580 14.89 -43.89 11.70
CA VAL A 580 16.31 -43.72 12.01
C VAL A 580 16.54 -42.29 12.50
N PRO A 581 16.81 -42.08 13.80
CA PRO A 581 17.20 -40.76 14.29
C PRO A 581 18.60 -40.42 13.80
N SER A 582 18.80 -39.19 13.34
CA SER A 582 20.11 -38.70 12.91
C SER A 582 21.02 -38.28 14.06
N ALA A 583 20.47 -38.10 15.26
CA ALA A 583 21.19 -37.68 16.46
C ALA A 583 20.85 -38.58 17.66
N ARG A 584 21.84 -38.76 18.56
CA ARG A 584 21.71 -39.65 19.72
C ARG A 584 20.75 -39.16 20.81
N TRP A 585 20.49 -37.85 20.85
CA TRP A 585 19.58 -37.21 21.79
C TRP A 585 18.11 -37.29 21.34
N ILE A 586 17.84 -37.98 20.22
CA ILE A 586 16.50 -38.29 19.72
C ILE A 586 16.30 -39.79 19.89
N ASP A 587 15.33 -40.19 20.71
CA ASP A 587 14.93 -41.58 20.87
C ASP A 587 13.51 -41.81 20.35
N VAL A 588 13.35 -42.89 19.58
CA VAL A 588 12.10 -43.24 18.90
C VAL A 588 12.05 -44.73 18.63
N GLY A 589 10.83 -45.29 18.61
CA GLY A 589 10.61 -46.67 18.15
C GLY A 589 11.18 -46.90 16.75
N ARG A 590 11.88 -48.01 16.55
CA ARG A 590 12.68 -48.24 15.32
C ARG A 590 11.87 -48.75 14.13
N SER A 591 10.72 -49.36 14.37
CA SER A 591 9.90 -49.99 13.33
C SER A 591 8.45 -49.54 13.47
N LEU A 592 7.86 -49.19 12.33
CA LEU A 592 6.49 -48.70 12.25
C LEU A 592 5.79 -49.37 11.06
N ALA A 593 4.64 -49.98 11.31
CA ALA A 593 3.71 -50.36 10.25
C ALA A 593 2.72 -49.20 10.07
N LEU A 594 2.68 -48.65 8.87
CA LEU A 594 1.81 -47.56 8.45
C LEU A 594 0.69 -48.11 7.56
N MET A 595 -0.54 -47.85 7.99
CA MET A 595 -1.76 -48.12 7.23
C MET A 595 -2.30 -46.81 6.67
N HIS A 596 -3.35 -46.88 5.85
CA HIS A 596 -3.96 -45.69 5.24
C HIS A 596 -4.39 -44.63 6.28
N SER A 597 -4.90 -45.03 7.45
CA SER A 597 -5.34 -44.12 8.52
C SER A 597 -4.21 -43.33 9.19
N GLY A 598 -2.95 -43.62 8.84
CA GLY A 598 -1.79 -43.11 9.55
C GLY A 598 -1.58 -43.77 10.91
N ARG A 599 -0.55 -43.33 11.63
CA ARG A 599 -0.22 -43.84 12.96
C ARG A 599 0.44 -42.76 13.82
N ALA A 600 0.03 -42.71 15.08
CA ALA A 600 0.66 -41.89 16.11
C ALA A 600 1.66 -42.72 16.93
N PHE A 601 2.76 -42.07 17.31
CA PHE A 601 3.79 -42.61 18.20
C PHE A 601 4.47 -41.46 18.96
N LYS A 602 5.35 -41.80 19.89
CA LYS A 602 6.05 -40.85 20.75
C LYS A 602 7.52 -40.75 20.37
N VAL A 603 8.05 -39.54 20.43
CA VAL A 603 9.47 -39.22 20.26
C VAL A 603 9.96 -38.62 21.56
N LEU A 604 11.03 -39.17 22.12
CA LEU A 604 11.69 -38.64 23.31
C LEU A 604 12.90 -37.80 22.89
N VAL A 605 12.95 -36.56 23.34
CA VAL A 605 14.06 -35.63 23.07
C VAL A 605 14.81 -35.38 24.37
N GLU A 606 16.06 -35.85 24.45
CA GLU A 606 16.93 -35.67 25.62
C GLU A 606 17.70 -34.35 25.53
N THR A 607 17.41 -33.40 26.42
CA THR A 607 17.96 -32.03 26.36
C THR A 607 19.03 -31.77 27.41
N LYS A 608 19.17 -32.64 28.41
CA LYS A 608 20.11 -32.49 29.54
C LYS A 608 21.54 -32.22 29.10
N HIS A 609 22.05 -33.03 28.18
CA HIS A 609 23.46 -33.00 27.75
C HIS A 609 23.75 -32.01 26.62
N LEU A 610 22.72 -31.38 26.05
CA LEU A 610 22.90 -30.35 25.03
C LEU A 610 23.46 -29.08 25.65
N SER A 611 24.48 -28.49 25.02
CA SER A 611 24.96 -27.16 25.37
C SER A 611 23.95 -26.09 25.00
N ALA A 612 24.10 -24.86 25.51
CA ALA A 612 23.38 -23.73 24.94
C ALA A 612 23.72 -23.56 23.44
N GLY A 613 22.75 -23.12 22.65
CA GLY A 613 22.86 -23.04 21.19
C GLY A 613 21.77 -23.82 20.44
N GLU A 614 21.89 -23.84 19.13
CA GLU A 614 21.04 -24.59 18.22
C GLU A 614 21.53 -26.04 18.05
N HIS A 615 20.59 -26.98 18.09
CA HIS A 615 20.83 -28.40 17.84
C HIS A 615 19.76 -28.89 16.87
N TYR A 616 20.20 -29.46 15.75
CA TYR A 616 19.31 -30.02 14.75
C TYR A 616 19.51 -31.53 14.64
N GLY A 617 18.40 -32.24 14.57
CA GLY A 617 18.36 -33.64 14.17
C GLY A 617 17.07 -33.91 13.41
N GLU A 618 16.94 -35.13 12.93
CA GLU A 618 15.78 -35.55 12.16
C GLU A 618 15.54 -37.04 12.35
N ILE A 619 14.29 -37.46 12.22
CA ILE A 619 13.93 -38.88 12.16
C ILE A 619 13.61 -39.19 10.71
N VAL A 620 14.44 -40.02 10.09
CA VAL A 620 14.31 -40.39 8.69
C VAL A 620 13.61 -41.74 8.59
N ALA A 621 12.54 -41.80 7.81
CA ALA A 621 11.80 -43.03 7.56
C ALA A 621 12.25 -43.69 6.26
N TYR A 622 12.71 -44.93 6.35
CA TYR A 622 13.11 -45.76 5.21
C TYR A 622 12.17 -46.94 5.04
N ASP A 623 11.87 -47.30 3.80
CA ASP A 623 11.20 -48.56 3.50
C ASP A 623 12.08 -49.76 3.90
N THR A 624 11.57 -50.68 4.70
CA THR A 624 12.31 -51.88 5.12
C THR A 624 12.50 -52.90 4.01
N LYS A 625 11.68 -52.85 2.95
CA LYS A 625 11.72 -53.79 1.82
C LYS A 625 12.49 -53.24 0.62
N ASN A 626 12.72 -51.93 0.54
CA ASN A 626 13.28 -51.30 -0.65
C ASN A 626 14.12 -50.05 -0.30
N GLU A 627 15.39 -50.27 -0.04
CA GLU A 627 16.34 -49.20 0.29
C GLU A 627 16.56 -48.22 -0.86
N ALA A 628 16.32 -48.63 -2.12
CA ALA A 628 16.51 -47.78 -3.29
C ALA A 628 15.54 -46.59 -3.37
N ARG A 629 14.46 -46.60 -2.57
CA ARG A 629 13.53 -45.46 -2.41
C ARG A 629 14.16 -44.27 -1.68
N GLY A 630 15.23 -44.49 -0.92
CA GLY A 630 15.78 -43.45 -0.05
C GLY A 630 14.79 -43.09 1.07
N ALA A 631 14.84 -41.84 1.52
CA ALA A 631 13.96 -41.33 2.56
C ALA A 631 12.53 -41.14 2.02
N LEU A 632 11.55 -41.75 2.68
CA LEU A 632 10.12 -41.59 2.33
C LEU A 632 9.56 -40.28 2.88
N PHE A 633 9.86 -40.02 4.15
CA PHE A 633 9.53 -38.78 4.86
C PHE A 633 10.55 -38.54 5.98
N THR A 634 10.60 -37.29 6.45
CA THR A 634 11.49 -36.86 7.51
C THR A 634 10.69 -36.08 8.55
N ILE A 635 10.95 -36.31 9.83
CA ILE A 635 10.42 -35.51 10.94
C ILE A 635 11.55 -34.62 11.45
N PRO A 636 11.51 -33.29 11.23
CA PRO A 636 12.53 -32.39 11.75
C PRO A 636 12.41 -32.28 13.27
N VAL A 637 13.55 -32.29 13.96
CA VAL A 637 13.64 -32.11 15.41
C VAL A 637 14.66 -31.00 15.67
N THR A 638 14.17 -29.84 16.10
CA THR A 638 15.02 -28.68 16.40
C THR A 638 14.93 -28.33 17.87
N VAL A 639 16.10 -28.20 18.51
CA VAL A 639 16.23 -27.76 19.90
C VAL A 639 17.08 -26.51 19.93
N ILE A 640 16.51 -25.40 20.38
CA ILE A 640 17.22 -24.13 20.63
C ILE A 640 17.31 -23.97 22.13
N LYS A 641 18.48 -24.28 22.71
CA LYS A 641 18.67 -24.20 24.16
C LYS A 641 19.25 -22.84 24.54
N PRO A 642 18.49 -21.95 25.21
CA PRO A 642 18.97 -20.62 25.51
C PRO A 642 19.92 -20.60 26.71
N GLU A 643 20.79 -19.59 26.75
CA GLU A 643 21.53 -19.23 27.96
C GLU A 643 20.72 -18.20 28.78
N ALA A 644 20.67 -18.39 30.10
CA ALA A 644 20.12 -17.40 31.01
C ALA A 644 21.25 -16.45 31.44
N VAL A 645 20.98 -15.15 31.42
CA VAL A 645 21.97 -14.11 31.74
C VAL A 645 21.44 -13.16 32.81
N ALA A 646 22.36 -12.46 33.47
CA ALA A 646 22.04 -11.31 34.31
C ALA A 646 21.69 -10.10 33.42
N SER A 647 22.12 -8.89 33.75
CA SER A 647 21.77 -7.70 32.99
C SER A 647 22.63 -7.43 31.75
N THR A 648 23.89 -7.89 31.73
CA THR A 648 24.82 -7.61 30.64
C THR A 648 25.61 -8.86 30.24
N ILE A 649 25.84 -9.03 28.94
CA ILE A 649 26.74 -10.04 28.37
C ILE A 649 27.71 -9.38 27.39
N THR A 650 28.95 -9.85 27.36
CA THR A 650 29.98 -9.42 26.42
C THR A 650 30.71 -10.64 25.87
N TYR A 651 30.89 -10.68 24.55
CA TYR A 651 31.61 -11.75 23.87
C TYR A 651 32.26 -11.24 22.58
N GLN A 652 33.08 -12.08 21.96
CA GLN A 652 33.81 -11.75 20.75
C GLN A 652 33.67 -12.89 19.73
N ASN A 653 33.50 -12.54 18.47
CA ASN A 653 33.40 -13.47 17.36
C ASN A 653 34.46 -13.16 16.30
N LYS A 654 34.99 -14.21 15.67
CA LYS A 654 35.81 -14.12 14.46
C LYS A 654 34.92 -14.47 13.26
N PHE A 655 35.06 -13.72 12.17
CA PHE A 655 34.27 -13.93 10.96
C PHE A 655 35.14 -13.97 9.71
N GLN A 656 34.81 -14.88 8.81
CA GLN A 656 35.16 -14.89 7.39
C GLN A 656 33.96 -14.42 6.54
N PRO A 657 34.13 -14.15 5.23
CA PRO A 657 33.02 -13.75 4.38
C PRO A 657 31.90 -14.80 4.36
N GLY A 658 30.69 -14.40 4.75
CA GLY A 658 29.52 -15.29 4.81
C GLY A 658 29.31 -16.00 6.15
N ASP A 659 30.27 -15.92 7.08
CA ASP A 659 30.12 -16.51 8.41
C ASP A 659 28.99 -15.85 9.19
N ILE A 660 28.27 -16.69 9.95
CA ILE A 660 27.16 -16.28 10.82
C ILE A 660 27.41 -16.82 12.22
N SER A 661 27.22 -15.96 13.23
CA SER A 661 27.25 -16.33 14.63
C SER A 661 25.92 -15.98 15.28
N ARG A 662 25.40 -16.92 16.08
CA ARG A 662 24.10 -16.83 16.75
C ARG A 662 24.28 -17.07 18.24
N ARG A 663 23.53 -16.32 19.04
CA ARG A 663 23.38 -16.53 20.48
C ARG A 663 21.90 -16.53 20.83
N PHE A 664 21.45 -17.53 21.58
CA PHE A 664 20.07 -17.61 22.07
C PHE A 664 20.08 -17.30 23.55
N ILE A 665 19.47 -16.18 23.92
CA ILE A 665 19.49 -15.66 25.28
C ILE A 665 18.07 -15.58 25.79
N THR A 666 17.85 -16.03 27.03
CA THR A 666 16.62 -15.69 27.77
C THR A 666 16.85 -14.36 28.48
N PRO A 667 16.26 -13.25 28.01
CA PRO A 667 16.44 -11.96 28.68
C PRO A 667 15.89 -12.02 30.11
N PRO A 668 16.47 -11.29 31.08
CA PRO A 668 15.98 -11.26 32.45
C PRO A 668 14.50 -10.92 32.54
N GLN A 669 13.81 -11.49 33.53
CA GLN A 669 12.41 -11.19 33.74
C GLN A 669 12.22 -9.70 34.07
N GLY A 670 11.31 -9.04 33.36
CA GLY A 670 11.06 -7.60 33.46
C GLY A 670 11.92 -6.71 32.54
N ALA A 671 12.84 -7.30 31.75
CA ALA A 671 13.44 -6.59 30.63
C ALA A 671 12.38 -6.19 29.60
N THR A 672 12.54 -4.99 29.03
CA THR A 672 11.62 -4.38 28.06
C THR A 672 12.32 -3.90 26.79
N TRP A 673 13.64 -3.70 26.84
CA TRP A 673 14.48 -3.49 25.67
C TRP A 673 15.90 -4.00 25.93
N ALA A 674 16.68 -4.14 24.86
CA ALA A 674 18.12 -4.35 24.94
C ALA A 674 18.86 -3.32 24.09
N ASP A 675 20.02 -2.88 24.57
CA ASP A 675 21.01 -2.14 23.82
C ASP A 675 22.12 -3.12 23.36
N ILE A 676 22.40 -3.16 22.07
CA ILE A 676 23.37 -4.05 21.42
C ILE A 676 24.47 -3.21 20.81
N ILE A 677 25.70 -3.38 21.32
CA ILE A 677 26.87 -2.60 20.95
C ILE A 677 27.87 -3.50 20.22
N PHE A 678 28.32 -3.03 19.06
CA PHE A 678 29.32 -3.69 18.22
C PHE A 678 30.57 -2.84 18.13
N SER A 679 31.74 -3.43 18.34
CA SER A 679 33.03 -2.75 18.17
C SER A 679 34.06 -3.63 17.48
N ARG A 680 34.96 -2.99 16.73
CA ARG A 680 36.18 -3.62 16.18
C ARG A 680 37.38 -2.92 16.81
N ALA A 681 38.30 -3.70 17.39
CA ALA A 681 39.52 -3.14 17.97
C ALA A 681 40.38 -2.45 16.89
N SER A 682 41.09 -1.38 17.26
CA SER A 682 42.12 -0.79 16.41
C SER A 682 43.37 -1.68 16.42
N ALA A 683 44.10 -1.75 15.31
CA ALA A 683 45.32 -2.57 15.20
C ALA A 683 46.40 -2.05 16.17
N ASN A 684 46.55 -2.70 17.32
CA ASN A 684 47.59 -2.40 18.29
C ASN A 684 48.80 -3.31 18.06
N GLY A 685 49.62 -3.03 17.05
CA GLY A 685 51.03 -3.43 16.94
C GLY A 685 51.42 -4.92 16.95
N GLU A 686 50.55 -5.84 17.37
CA GLU A 686 50.79 -7.28 17.44
C GLU A 686 49.87 -7.97 16.43
N ARG A 687 50.47 -8.91 15.68
CA ARG A 687 49.91 -9.53 14.47
C ARG A 687 48.65 -10.35 14.77
N GLU A 688 47.82 -10.47 13.71
CA GLU A 688 46.60 -11.30 13.57
C GLU A 688 45.35 -10.64 14.21
N VAL A 689 44.28 -10.26 13.50
CA VAL A 689 43.47 -11.01 12.51
C VAL A 689 42.72 -10.04 11.55
N ASP A 690 42.88 -8.72 11.70
CA ASP A 690 42.14 -7.76 10.86
C ASP A 690 42.97 -7.32 9.64
N SER A 691 42.87 -8.06 8.55
CA SER A 691 43.74 -7.93 7.37
C SER A 691 43.53 -6.65 6.54
N ASN A 692 42.57 -5.79 6.89
CA ASN A 692 42.16 -4.64 6.07
C ASN A 692 41.63 -3.46 6.92
N SER A 693 42.14 -2.25 6.64
CA SER A 693 41.71 -0.98 7.28
C SER A 693 40.31 -0.49 6.83
N SER A 694 39.67 -1.15 5.87
CA SER A 694 38.35 -0.77 5.36
C SER A 694 37.21 -1.19 6.30
N GLY A 695 36.11 -0.45 6.20
CA GLY A 695 34.83 -0.90 6.76
C GLY A 695 34.39 -2.21 6.13
N LYS A 696 33.68 -3.02 6.91
CA LYS A 696 33.02 -4.24 6.44
C LYS A 696 31.53 -4.15 6.67
N LEU A 697 30.76 -4.67 5.72
CA LEU A 697 29.32 -4.79 5.83
C LEU A 697 28.96 -6.02 6.68
N TYR A 698 28.16 -5.80 7.72
CA TYR A 698 27.57 -6.84 8.54
C TYR A 698 26.04 -6.79 8.42
N MET A 699 25.42 -7.95 8.59
CA MET A 699 23.99 -8.10 8.77
C MET A 699 23.73 -8.59 10.17
N PHE A 700 22.92 -7.86 10.91
CA PHE A 700 22.50 -8.19 12.26
C PHE A 700 20.99 -8.35 12.32
N ASP A 701 20.57 -9.45 12.91
CA ASP A 701 19.19 -9.70 13.31
C ASP A 701 19.13 -9.99 14.79
N ALA A 702 18.19 -9.34 15.47
CA ALA A 702 17.72 -9.81 16.76
C ALA A 702 16.24 -10.14 16.67
N LEU A 703 15.84 -11.34 17.06
CA LEU A 703 14.49 -11.85 16.79
C LEU A 703 13.93 -12.63 17.98
N GLN A 704 12.67 -12.35 18.31
CA GLN A 704 11.92 -13.04 19.35
C GLN A 704 10.65 -13.68 18.77
N PHE A 705 10.42 -14.95 19.08
CA PHE A 705 9.24 -15.69 18.63
C PHE A 705 8.07 -15.34 19.55
N GLN A 706 7.15 -14.51 19.10
CA GLN A 706 5.99 -14.10 19.87
C GLN A 706 4.71 -14.73 19.27
N PRO A 707 3.88 -15.45 20.06
CA PRO A 707 2.66 -16.07 19.56
C PRO A 707 1.73 -15.05 18.89
N PHE A 708 1.22 -15.38 17.71
CA PHE A 708 0.33 -14.52 16.89
C PHE A 708 0.91 -13.14 16.53
N VAL A 709 2.23 -12.97 16.59
CA VAL A 709 2.93 -11.75 16.18
C VAL A 709 3.80 -12.07 14.98
N ARG A 710 3.71 -11.25 13.93
CA ARG A 710 4.56 -11.37 12.75
C ARG A 710 6.00 -11.04 13.11
N GLN A 711 6.94 -11.74 12.50
CA GLN A 711 8.38 -11.59 12.71
C GLN A 711 8.84 -10.14 12.57
N SER A 712 8.30 -9.39 11.60
CA SER A 712 8.63 -7.97 11.37
C SER A 712 8.29 -7.04 12.55
N GLN A 713 7.44 -7.48 13.48
CA GLN A 713 7.03 -6.71 14.66
C GLN A 713 7.81 -7.10 15.93
N SER A 714 8.47 -8.26 15.93
CA SER A 714 9.24 -8.79 17.05
C SER A 714 10.72 -9.01 16.71
N SER A 715 11.23 -8.32 15.69
CA SER A 715 12.62 -8.37 15.26
C SER A 715 13.23 -7.00 15.02
N LEU A 716 14.56 -6.95 15.02
CA LEU A 716 15.39 -5.82 14.63
C LEU A 716 16.40 -6.30 13.58
N HIS A 717 16.18 -5.90 12.33
CA HIS A 717 17.08 -6.17 11.21
C HIS A 717 17.91 -4.94 10.86
N LYS A 718 19.24 -5.08 10.76
CA LYS A 718 20.18 -4.01 10.41
C LYS A 718 21.33 -4.50 9.55
N ALA A 719 21.50 -3.88 8.38
CA ALA A 719 22.74 -3.92 7.62
C ALA A 719 23.57 -2.67 7.92
N PHE A 720 24.84 -2.81 8.29
CA PHE A 720 25.69 -1.67 8.64
C PHE A 720 27.17 -1.92 8.33
N ASN A 721 27.88 -0.84 8.04
CA ASN A 721 29.33 -0.86 7.87
C ASN A 721 30.04 -0.52 9.19
N LEU A 722 30.98 -1.37 9.61
CA LEU A 722 31.78 -1.17 10.82
C LEU A 722 33.27 -1.14 10.48
N LYS A 723 33.98 -0.07 10.82
CA LYS A 723 35.44 0.10 10.62
C LYS A 723 36.24 -0.33 11.88
N PRO A 724 37.53 -0.68 11.74
CA PRO A 724 38.41 -0.82 12.89
C PRO A 724 38.44 0.46 13.75
N GLY A 725 38.38 0.34 15.07
CA GLY A 725 38.30 1.45 16.02
C GLY A 725 36.91 2.12 16.13
N GLN A 726 35.94 1.69 15.33
CA GLN A 726 34.57 2.19 15.39
C GLN A 726 33.71 1.34 16.33
N GLU A 727 32.75 1.99 16.97
CA GLU A 727 31.68 1.36 17.73
C GLU A 727 30.32 1.85 17.20
N ILE A 728 29.33 0.95 17.17
CA ILE A 728 27.95 1.24 16.78
C ILE A 728 27.02 0.56 17.78
N ALA A 729 25.94 1.22 18.18
CA ALA A 729 24.91 0.67 19.05
C ALA A 729 23.53 0.69 18.38
N PHE A 730 22.76 -0.37 18.56
CA PHE A 730 21.34 -0.44 18.22
C PHE A 730 20.53 -0.85 19.45
N SER A 731 19.22 -0.61 19.40
CA SER A 731 18.33 -0.94 20.50
C SER A 731 17.07 -1.61 19.97
N MET A 732 16.61 -2.66 20.63
CA MET A 732 15.38 -3.39 20.28
C MET A 732 14.41 -3.44 21.45
N ASP A 733 13.12 -3.37 21.16
CA ASP A 733 12.09 -3.81 22.09
C ASP A 733 12.15 -5.34 22.25
N LEU A 734 11.90 -5.84 23.46
CA LEU A 734 11.79 -7.28 23.71
C LEU A 734 10.93 -7.59 24.93
N LEU A 735 10.50 -8.85 25.05
CA LEU A 735 9.83 -9.37 26.24
C LEU A 735 10.83 -10.16 27.10
N GLY A 736 10.98 -9.76 28.37
CA GLY A 736 11.76 -10.52 29.35
C GLY A 736 11.23 -11.94 29.57
N GLY A 737 12.12 -12.93 29.65
CA GLY A 737 11.80 -14.35 29.85
C GLY A 737 11.54 -15.15 28.56
N LEU A 738 11.39 -14.50 27.42
CA LEU A 738 11.15 -15.15 26.12
C LEU A 738 12.43 -15.16 25.28
N THR A 739 12.77 -16.30 24.67
CA THR A 739 14.09 -16.49 24.04
C THR A 739 14.30 -15.58 22.85
N THR A 740 15.36 -14.76 22.93
CA THR A 740 15.79 -13.86 21.87
C THR A 740 17.03 -14.42 21.19
N GLU A 741 16.98 -14.54 19.87
CA GLU A 741 18.15 -14.81 19.05
C GLU A 741 18.86 -13.48 18.74
N PHE A 742 20.17 -13.44 18.95
CA PHE A 742 21.05 -12.38 18.48
C PHE A 742 22.00 -12.97 17.45
N CYS A 743 21.79 -12.63 16.18
CA CYS A 743 22.47 -13.19 15.03
C CYS A 743 23.25 -12.11 14.28
N LEU A 744 24.56 -12.26 14.18
CA LEU A 744 25.43 -11.38 13.39
C LEU A 744 26.11 -12.20 12.30
N GLY A 745 26.05 -11.73 11.05
CA GLY A 745 26.80 -12.30 9.94
C GLY A 745 27.67 -11.26 9.25
N GLN A 746 28.90 -11.62 8.87
CA GLN A 746 29.69 -10.83 7.93
C GLN A 746 29.13 -11.06 6.53
N PHE A 747 28.79 -9.99 5.83
CA PHE A 747 28.14 -10.10 4.52
C PHE A 747 28.98 -10.97 3.57
N TRP A 748 28.32 -11.81 2.77
CA TRP A 748 29.00 -12.84 1.97
C TRP A 748 30.07 -12.28 1.03
N SER A 749 29.87 -11.07 0.49
CA SER A 749 30.84 -10.40 -0.40
C SER A 749 31.79 -9.43 0.34
N ALA A 750 31.66 -9.29 1.66
CA ALA A 750 32.58 -8.49 2.47
C ALA A 750 33.85 -9.30 2.77
N LEU A 751 34.87 -9.11 1.94
CA LEU A 751 36.12 -9.88 1.95
C LEU A 751 37.00 -9.69 3.21
N GLY A 752 37.78 -10.74 3.50
CA GLY A 752 38.80 -10.81 4.55
C GLY A 752 38.25 -11.21 5.92
N ASP A 753 39.13 -11.56 6.84
CA ASP A 753 38.78 -11.95 8.22
C ASP A 753 38.56 -10.73 9.12
N SER A 754 37.63 -10.83 10.08
CA SER A 754 37.39 -9.79 11.08
C SER A 754 37.17 -10.36 12.46
N ILE A 755 37.33 -9.51 13.47
CA ILE A 755 36.96 -9.80 14.85
C ILE A 755 36.03 -8.69 15.35
N VAL A 756 34.84 -9.07 15.80
CA VAL A 756 33.83 -8.14 16.34
C VAL A 756 33.58 -8.48 17.80
N GLN A 757 33.68 -7.47 18.66
CA GLN A 757 33.24 -7.55 20.05
C GLN A 757 31.78 -7.08 20.12
N ILE A 758 30.96 -7.85 20.84
CA ILE A 758 29.54 -7.64 20.99
C ILE A 758 29.22 -7.54 22.47
N GLU A 759 28.51 -6.48 22.86
CA GLU A 759 27.98 -6.28 24.19
C GLU A 759 26.46 -6.10 24.11
N ILE A 760 25.72 -6.84 24.93
CA ILE A 760 24.25 -6.74 25.02
C ILE A 760 23.90 -6.36 26.45
N ARG A 761 23.19 -5.25 26.62
CA ARG A 761 22.69 -4.75 27.91
C ARG A 761 21.18 -4.79 27.93
N PHE A 762 20.61 -5.45 28.93
CA PHE A 762 19.17 -5.56 29.13
C PHE A 762 18.69 -4.50 30.11
N HIS A 763 17.58 -3.87 29.76
CA HIS A 763 16.99 -2.78 30.52
C HIS A 763 15.50 -3.01 30.73
N GLY A 764 14.93 -2.46 31.81
CA GLY A 764 13.57 -2.78 32.23
C GLY A 764 12.86 -1.63 32.92
N ILE A 765 11.96 -0.93 32.21
CA ILE A 765 10.99 -0.03 32.84
C ILE A 765 9.61 -0.54 32.48
N LYS A 766 8.96 -1.26 33.39
CA LYS A 766 7.66 -1.88 33.16
C LYS A 766 6.56 -1.08 33.85
N PRO A 767 5.55 -0.57 33.12
CA PRO A 767 4.32 -0.07 33.72
C PRO A 767 3.48 -1.23 34.26
N ASN A 768 2.69 -0.99 35.30
CA ASN A 768 1.72 -1.95 35.82
C ASN A 768 0.51 -2.18 34.90
N GLN A 769 0.39 -1.39 33.83
CA GLN A 769 -0.68 -1.46 32.82
C GLN A 769 -0.04 -1.76 31.46
N GLU A 770 -0.49 -2.82 30.78
CA GLU A 770 0.02 -3.18 29.44
C GLU A 770 -0.43 -2.19 28.35
N LYS A 771 -1.68 -1.74 28.43
CA LYS A 771 -2.24 -0.67 27.59
C LYS A 771 -2.63 0.48 28.48
N ILE A 772 -2.03 1.64 28.26
CA ILE A 772 -2.32 2.85 29.04
C ILE A 772 -3.46 3.57 28.33
N VAL A 773 -4.62 3.62 28.97
CA VAL A 773 -5.80 4.32 28.46
C VAL A 773 -6.14 5.43 29.45
N VAL A 774 -6.00 6.67 28.99
CA VAL A 774 -6.36 7.88 29.72
C VAL A 774 -7.76 8.28 29.30
N THR A 775 -8.70 8.28 30.24
CA THR A 775 -10.08 8.74 29.97
C THR A 775 -10.13 10.24 30.21
N GLY A 776 -10.47 11.03 29.18
CA GLY A 776 -10.64 12.47 29.36
C GLY A 776 -11.78 12.79 30.34
N GLY A 777 -11.59 13.84 31.14
CA GLY A 777 -12.46 14.23 32.25
C GLY A 777 -12.05 13.65 33.61
N GLU A 778 -11.03 12.80 33.68
CA GLU A 778 -10.49 12.27 34.95
C GLU A 778 -9.35 13.14 35.53
N GLU A 779 -8.92 14.20 34.81
CA GLU A 779 -7.88 15.18 35.17
C GLU A 779 -6.44 14.59 35.24
N SER A 780 -6.28 13.37 35.76
CA SER A 780 -5.01 12.64 35.74
C SER A 780 -5.17 11.12 35.79
N HIS A 781 -4.30 10.41 35.08
CA HIS A 781 -4.23 8.95 35.08
C HIS A 781 -2.97 8.45 35.81
N LYS A 782 -3.15 7.65 36.86
CA LYS A 782 -2.03 7.11 37.64
C LYS A 782 -1.45 5.85 36.99
N VAL A 783 -0.14 5.85 36.76
CA VAL A 783 0.64 4.68 36.31
C VAL A 783 1.74 4.39 37.33
N LEU A 784 1.90 3.12 37.69
CA LEU A 784 3.04 2.68 38.50
C LEU A 784 4.10 2.10 37.57
N VAL A 785 5.33 2.60 37.66
CA VAL A 785 6.47 2.05 36.93
C VAL A 785 7.42 1.34 37.88
N PHE A 786 8.05 0.28 37.38
CA PHE A 786 8.92 -0.62 38.15
C PHE A 786 10.08 -1.12 37.28
N SER A 787 11.25 -1.33 37.89
CA SER A 787 12.39 -2.01 37.27
C SER A 787 12.83 -3.20 38.14
N SER A 788 13.01 -4.37 37.53
CA SER A 788 13.64 -5.56 38.14
C SER A 788 15.05 -5.83 37.64
N VAL A 789 15.53 -5.09 36.64
CA VAL A 789 16.78 -5.43 35.93
C VAL A 789 17.93 -4.60 36.47
N GLU A 790 17.88 -3.27 36.28
CA GLU A 790 18.89 -2.33 36.76
C GLU A 790 18.26 -1.02 37.26
N ASN A 791 19.07 -0.15 37.85
CA ASN A 791 18.63 1.20 38.21
C ASN A 791 18.47 2.04 36.94
N GLU A 792 17.31 2.65 36.77
CA GLU A 792 16.95 3.39 35.57
C GLU A 792 16.69 4.87 35.88
N THR A 793 16.76 5.72 34.85
CA THR A 793 16.39 7.14 34.96
C THR A 793 15.09 7.39 34.20
N LEU A 794 14.06 7.81 34.93
CA LEU A 794 12.77 8.20 34.38
C LEU A 794 12.84 9.63 33.86
N ALA A 795 12.43 9.84 32.61
CA ALA A 795 12.14 11.14 32.01
C ALA A 795 10.94 10.95 31.05
N PRO A 796 9.72 10.83 31.60
CA PRO A 796 8.56 10.42 30.82
C PRO A 796 8.15 11.45 29.77
N LYS A 797 7.95 11.01 28.52
CA LYS A 797 7.42 11.84 27.42
C LYS A 797 6.23 11.15 26.76
N VAL A 798 5.09 11.84 26.71
CA VAL A 798 3.89 11.40 25.99
C VAL A 798 3.79 12.12 24.66
N SER A 799 3.48 11.36 23.60
CA SER A 799 3.36 11.86 22.24
C SER A 799 2.20 11.16 21.53
N PHE A 800 1.12 11.89 21.25
CA PHE A 800 0.02 11.44 20.42
C PHE A 800 0.20 11.95 19.00
N THR A 801 0.26 11.06 18.02
CA THR A 801 0.50 11.40 16.61
C THR A 801 -0.63 10.96 15.70
N LYS A 802 -1.62 10.24 16.24
CA LYS A 802 -2.75 9.70 15.48
C LYS A 802 -4.06 10.02 16.17
N TYR A 803 -5.02 10.49 15.39
CA TYR A 803 -6.42 10.62 15.77
C TYR A 803 -7.22 9.53 15.10
N VAL A 804 -7.99 8.76 15.87
CA VAL A 804 -8.64 7.54 15.40
C VAL A 804 -10.14 7.69 15.47
N GLN A 805 -10.78 7.60 14.30
CA GLN A 805 -12.22 7.54 14.15
C GLN A 805 -12.68 6.09 13.95
N ARG A 806 -13.83 5.73 14.53
CA ARG A 806 -14.47 4.43 14.35
C ARG A 806 -15.79 4.62 13.61
N ILE A 807 -15.88 4.10 12.39
CA ILE A 807 -16.99 4.40 11.48
C ILE A 807 -17.76 3.12 11.17
N ARG A 808 -19.08 3.13 11.37
CA ARG A 808 -19.97 2.04 10.94
C ARG A 808 -20.24 2.14 9.43
N PRO A 809 -20.46 1.01 8.75
CA PRO A 809 -20.81 1.04 7.34
C PRO A 809 -22.20 1.65 7.17
N LYS A 810 -22.35 2.55 6.19
CA LYS A 810 -23.66 3.08 5.76
C LYS A 810 -24.42 2.05 4.95
N THR A 811 -23.72 1.30 4.09
CA THR A 811 -24.28 0.18 3.33
C THR A 811 -23.36 -1.04 3.41
N ALA A 812 -23.96 -2.22 3.32
CA ALA A 812 -23.28 -3.51 3.35
C ALA A 812 -23.99 -4.45 2.37
N GLU A 813 -23.39 -4.64 1.19
CA GLU A 813 -24.03 -5.32 0.06
C GLU A 813 -23.25 -6.60 -0.29
N ILE A 814 -23.96 -7.74 -0.30
CA ILE A 814 -23.40 -9.01 -0.74
C ILE A 814 -23.90 -9.31 -2.15
N SER A 815 -23.00 -9.65 -3.05
CA SER A 815 -23.32 -10.05 -4.42
C SER A 815 -22.37 -11.13 -4.92
N PRO A 816 -22.81 -12.01 -5.84
CA PRO A 816 -21.88 -12.91 -6.54
C PRO A 816 -20.94 -12.09 -7.41
N LEU A 817 -19.67 -12.51 -7.48
CA LEU A 817 -18.74 -11.99 -8.47
C LEU A 817 -18.99 -12.61 -9.85
N SER A 818 -18.25 -12.14 -10.84
CA SER A 818 -18.27 -12.64 -12.20
C SER A 818 -18.05 -14.16 -12.26
N SER A 819 -18.89 -14.88 -13.01
CA SER A 819 -18.66 -16.30 -13.29
C SER A 819 -17.56 -16.53 -14.34
N SER A 820 -17.15 -15.50 -15.08
CA SER A 820 -16.08 -15.62 -16.09
C SER A 820 -14.68 -15.53 -15.49
N ARG A 821 -14.56 -15.06 -14.23
CA ARG A 821 -13.27 -14.86 -13.55
C ARG A 821 -13.20 -15.39 -12.12
N ASP A 822 -14.33 -15.39 -11.40
CA ASP A 822 -14.37 -15.62 -9.94
C ASP A 822 -15.29 -16.81 -9.60
N GLN A 823 -15.27 -17.85 -10.44
CA GLN A 823 -15.96 -19.13 -10.23
C GLN A 823 -14.98 -20.29 -10.46
N PHE A 824 -14.92 -21.22 -9.52
CA PHE A 824 -14.07 -22.41 -9.63
C PHE A 824 -14.63 -23.43 -10.63
N PRO A 825 -13.79 -24.33 -11.19
CA PRO A 825 -14.22 -25.33 -12.17
C PRO A 825 -15.37 -26.23 -11.69
N ASP A 826 -15.46 -26.48 -10.38
CA ASP A 826 -16.51 -27.27 -9.73
C ASP A 826 -17.79 -26.46 -9.41
N LYS A 827 -17.91 -25.25 -9.95
CA LYS A 827 -19.04 -24.32 -9.79
C LYS A 827 -19.15 -23.66 -8.41
N ARG A 828 -18.11 -23.73 -7.55
CA ARG A 828 -18.05 -22.86 -6.37
C ARG A 828 -17.95 -21.40 -6.82
N GLN A 829 -18.93 -20.61 -6.45
CA GLN A 829 -19.02 -19.19 -6.78
C GLN A 829 -18.39 -18.36 -5.66
N VAL A 830 -17.49 -17.43 -6.01
CA VAL A 830 -17.00 -16.45 -5.04
C VAL A 830 -17.97 -15.28 -4.95
N TYR A 831 -18.27 -14.84 -3.73
CA TYR A 831 -19.10 -13.67 -3.45
C TYR A 831 -18.22 -12.54 -2.91
N GLN A 832 -18.70 -11.31 -3.07
CA GLN A 832 -18.13 -10.12 -2.47
C GLN A 832 -19.11 -9.50 -1.46
N LEU A 833 -18.57 -8.96 -0.38
CA LEU A 833 -19.23 -8.01 0.51
C LEU A 833 -18.58 -6.64 0.30
N ILE A 834 -19.37 -5.64 -0.11
CA ILE A 834 -18.94 -4.26 -0.20
C ILE A 834 -19.51 -3.47 0.98
N LEU A 835 -18.60 -2.89 1.77
CA LEU A 835 -18.91 -2.01 2.90
C LEU A 835 -18.57 -0.56 2.51
N THR A 836 -19.53 0.36 2.71
CA THR A 836 -19.35 1.79 2.33
C THR A 836 -19.34 2.68 3.56
N TYR A 837 -18.28 3.47 3.74
CA TYR A 837 -18.04 4.32 4.92
C TYR A 837 -17.84 5.79 4.51
N PRO A 838 -18.87 6.64 4.60
CA PRO A 838 -18.71 8.07 4.39
C PRO A 838 -18.00 8.72 5.60
N PHE A 839 -17.13 9.70 5.35
CA PHE A 839 -16.51 10.51 6.39
C PHE A 839 -16.17 11.92 5.88
N THR A 840 -15.93 12.86 6.80
CA THR A 840 -15.55 14.22 6.46
C THR A 840 -14.22 14.56 7.09
N LYS A 841 -13.28 15.05 6.28
CA LYS A 841 -11.99 15.57 6.75
C LYS A 841 -12.10 17.09 6.95
N LYS A 842 -11.87 17.56 8.19
CA LYS A 842 -11.93 18.99 8.52
C LYS A 842 -10.64 19.76 8.19
N GLU A 843 -9.51 19.07 8.16
CA GLU A 843 -8.17 19.61 7.86
C GLU A 843 -7.41 18.70 6.91
N ALA A 844 -6.59 19.25 6.02
CA ALA A 844 -5.75 18.44 5.14
C ALA A 844 -4.76 17.57 5.96
N GLY A 845 -4.49 16.36 5.50
CA GLY A 845 -3.58 15.42 6.16
C GLY A 845 -3.70 14.00 5.63
N LYS A 846 -2.87 13.10 6.16
CA LYS A 846 -2.88 11.69 5.75
C LYS A 846 -3.87 10.87 6.54
N VAL A 847 -4.47 9.88 5.88
CA VAL A 847 -5.36 8.89 6.52
C VAL A 847 -4.93 7.47 6.17
N VAL A 848 -5.18 6.53 7.09
CA VAL A 848 -4.95 5.09 6.90
C VAL A 848 -6.21 4.32 7.33
N PRO A 849 -7.02 3.81 6.38
CA PRO A 849 -8.18 2.97 6.69
C PRO A 849 -7.76 1.52 6.99
N ARG A 850 -8.39 0.90 7.98
CA ARG A 850 -8.12 -0.48 8.40
C ARG A 850 -9.38 -1.21 8.86
N LEU A 851 -9.46 -2.50 8.57
CA LEU A 851 -10.49 -3.41 9.07
C LEU A 851 -9.96 -4.24 10.24
N PRO A 852 -10.43 -4.05 11.48
CA PRO A 852 -9.76 -4.57 12.68
C PRO A 852 -9.64 -6.10 12.74
N LEU A 853 -10.57 -6.85 12.16
CA LEU A 853 -10.55 -8.32 12.19
C LEU A 853 -9.63 -8.95 11.14
N LEU A 854 -9.29 -8.20 10.09
CA LEU A 854 -8.54 -8.70 8.93
C LEU A 854 -7.14 -8.06 8.83
N ASN A 855 -6.98 -6.85 9.37
CA ASN A 855 -5.75 -6.09 9.37
C ASN A 855 -4.57 -6.87 9.97
N GLY A 856 -3.44 -6.81 9.30
CA GLY A 856 -2.20 -7.46 9.69
C GLY A 856 -2.09 -8.92 9.25
N ARG A 857 -3.05 -9.44 8.48
CA ARG A 857 -3.09 -10.83 8.00
C ARG A 857 -3.29 -10.84 6.48
N LEU A 858 -2.50 -11.61 5.74
CA LEU A 858 -2.57 -11.68 4.28
C LEU A 858 -2.80 -13.13 3.84
N TYR A 859 -1.83 -13.99 4.14
CA TYR A 859 -1.86 -15.42 3.83
C TYR A 859 -2.70 -16.20 4.83
N GLU A 860 -2.56 -15.88 6.11
CA GLU A 860 -3.27 -16.52 7.23
C GLU A 860 -4.70 -16.00 7.41
N SER A 861 -5.16 -15.14 6.51
CA SER A 861 -6.54 -14.65 6.50
C SER A 861 -7.50 -15.79 6.13
N PRO A 862 -8.63 -15.95 6.84
CA PRO A 862 -9.69 -16.87 6.45
C PRO A 862 -10.55 -16.33 5.30
N PHE A 863 -10.27 -15.13 4.79
CA PHE A 863 -10.99 -14.47 3.69
C PHE A 863 -10.09 -14.25 2.48
N GLU A 864 -10.69 -14.16 1.30
CA GLU A 864 -9.98 -14.08 0.02
C GLU A 864 -9.68 -12.64 -0.43
N ALA A 865 -10.10 -11.60 0.30
CA ALA A 865 -9.75 -10.20 0.01
C ALA A 865 -10.07 -9.28 1.19
N GLN A 866 -9.40 -8.12 1.25
CA GLN A 866 -9.72 -7.03 2.20
C GLN A 866 -9.40 -5.62 1.67
N LEU A 867 -9.46 -5.40 0.36
CA LEU A 867 -9.05 -4.15 -0.28
C LEU A 867 -9.99 -2.98 0.07
N MET A 868 -9.42 -1.86 0.48
CA MET A 868 -10.12 -0.62 0.80
C MET A 868 -9.71 0.49 -0.16
N MET A 869 -10.66 1.17 -0.79
CA MET A 869 -10.41 2.31 -1.70
C MET A 869 -11.06 3.58 -1.17
N ILE A 870 -10.38 4.71 -1.33
CA ILE A 870 -10.82 6.04 -0.90
C ILE A 870 -11.22 6.87 -2.13
N PHE A 871 -12.40 7.47 -2.05
CA PHE A 871 -12.96 8.34 -3.08
C PHE A 871 -13.42 9.67 -2.50
N ASP A 872 -13.46 10.72 -3.33
CA ASP A 872 -14.16 11.95 -3.01
C ASP A 872 -15.67 11.88 -3.34
N ASP A 873 -16.37 13.01 -3.18
CA ASP A 873 -17.80 13.17 -3.48
C ASP A 873 -18.12 13.07 -4.98
N LYS A 874 -17.15 13.36 -5.85
CA LYS A 874 -17.21 13.20 -7.30
C LYS A 874 -16.78 11.81 -7.79
N LYS A 875 -16.59 10.86 -6.86
CA LYS A 875 -16.16 9.47 -7.10
C LYS A 875 -14.74 9.33 -7.67
N GLN A 876 -13.93 10.39 -7.63
CA GLN A 876 -12.53 10.32 -8.02
C GLN A 876 -11.79 9.39 -7.06
N TYR A 877 -11.04 8.43 -7.63
CA TYR A 877 -10.16 7.55 -6.86
C TYR A 877 -8.93 8.32 -6.36
N LEU A 878 -8.64 8.25 -5.06
CA LEU A 878 -7.56 9.00 -4.41
C LEU A 878 -6.46 8.11 -3.82
N GLY A 879 -6.78 6.86 -3.47
CA GLY A 879 -5.84 5.92 -2.88
C GLY A 879 -6.53 4.65 -2.39
N CYS A 880 -5.73 3.68 -1.94
CA CYS A 880 -6.23 2.45 -1.36
C CYS A 880 -5.33 1.97 -0.21
N SER A 881 -5.76 0.91 0.46
CA SER A 881 -5.08 0.24 1.57
C SER A 881 -5.55 -1.21 1.62
N ASP A 882 -4.69 -2.11 2.11
CA ASP A 882 -5.01 -3.53 2.28
C ASP A 882 -4.48 -4.07 3.64
N ALA A 883 -3.87 -5.25 3.69
CA ALA A 883 -3.51 -5.95 4.92
C ALA A 883 -2.64 -5.12 5.89
N TYR A 884 -1.73 -4.27 5.40
CA TYR A 884 -0.71 -3.61 6.22
C TYR A 884 -0.90 -2.09 6.39
N GLY A 885 -1.93 -1.53 5.76
CA GLY A 885 -2.36 -0.15 5.98
C GLY A 885 -1.52 0.89 5.23
N ASP A 886 -1.97 1.28 4.04
CA ASP A 886 -1.33 2.33 3.24
C ASP A 886 -1.91 3.72 3.53
N GLU A 887 -1.06 4.74 3.42
CA GLU A 887 -1.42 6.14 3.64
C GLU A 887 -1.99 6.80 2.38
N THR A 888 -3.01 7.62 2.55
CA THR A 888 -3.56 8.49 1.49
C THR A 888 -3.62 9.93 1.98
N THR A 889 -3.07 10.86 1.21
CA THR A 889 -3.11 12.29 1.54
C THR A 889 -4.41 12.91 1.04
N LEU A 890 -5.17 13.53 1.94
CA LEU A 890 -6.48 14.12 1.64
C LEU A 890 -6.51 15.61 2.00
N LYS A 891 -7.26 16.40 1.22
CA LYS A 891 -7.58 17.80 1.53
C LYS A 891 -8.80 17.87 2.48
N LYS A 892 -9.16 19.07 2.94
CA LYS A 892 -10.45 19.29 3.61
C LYS A 892 -11.59 18.96 2.64
N GLY A 893 -12.55 18.14 3.04
CA GLY A 893 -13.63 17.68 2.15
C GLY A 893 -14.40 16.48 2.68
N SER A 894 -15.36 16.01 1.90
CA SER A 894 -16.14 14.79 2.17
C SER A 894 -15.62 13.65 1.30
N TYR A 895 -15.52 12.46 1.90
CA TYR A 895 -14.92 11.29 1.28
C TYR A 895 -15.73 10.03 1.60
N VAL A 896 -15.47 8.98 0.83
CA VAL A 896 -16.07 7.66 1.01
C VAL A 896 -14.97 6.61 0.92
N VAL A 897 -14.89 5.74 1.93
CA VAL A 897 -14.12 4.50 1.84
C VAL A 897 -15.05 3.37 1.43
N ARG A 898 -14.68 2.62 0.38
CA ARG A 898 -15.35 1.36 0.02
C ARG A 898 -14.39 0.21 0.30
N ALA A 899 -14.83 -0.80 1.03
CA ALA A 899 -14.04 -1.98 1.35
C ALA A 899 -14.67 -3.24 0.75
N GLN A 900 -13.88 -4.07 0.08
CA GLN A 900 -14.32 -5.34 -0.50
C GLN A 900 -13.72 -6.51 0.30
N ILE A 901 -14.58 -7.46 0.64
CA ILE A 901 -14.21 -8.72 1.28
C ILE A 901 -14.78 -9.86 0.47
N ARG A 902 -13.99 -10.89 0.19
CA ARG A 902 -14.36 -12.00 -0.69
C ARG A 902 -14.37 -13.33 0.05
N HIS A 903 -15.35 -14.18 -0.24
CA HIS A 903 -15.42 -15.56 0.23
C HIS A 903 -16.49 -16.34 -0.55
N GLU A 904 -16.34 -17.66 -0.71
CA GLU A 904 -17.37 -18.54 -1.32
C GLU A 904 -18.58 -18.79 -0.40
N ASP A 905 -18.33 -19.02 0.90
CA ASP A 905 -19.34 -19.12 1.95
C ASP A 905 -19.91 -17.74 2.36
N VAL A 906 -21.12 -17.46 1.86
CA VAL A 906 -21.89 -16.25 2.17
C VAL A 906 -22.14 -16.06 3.67
N SER A 907 -22.26 -17.14 4.45
CA SER A 907 -22.54 -17.05 5.89
C SER A 907 -21.40 -16.39 6.68
N LYS A 908 -20.15 -16.51 6.19
CA LYS A 908 -19.00 -15.80 6.77
C LYS A 908 -19.04 -14.30 6.45
N LEU A 909 -19.45 -13.93 5.24
CA LEU A 909 -19.61 -12.53 4.83
C LEU A 909 -20.75 -11.85 5.59
N GLU A 910 -21.87 -12.53 5.81
CA GLU A 910 -23.01 -12.02 6.58
C GLU A 910 -22.60 -11.54 7.99
N LYS A 911 -21.67 -12.27 8.64
CA LYS A 911 -21.13 -11.90 9.96
C LYS A 911 -20.32 -10.60 9.96
N LEU A 912 -19.84 -10.16 8.79
CA LEU A 912 -19.02 -8.95 8.64
C LEU A 912 -19.80 -7.70 8.20
N LYS A 913 -21.11 -7.79 7.94
CA LYS A 913 -21.93 -6.64 7.51
C LYS A 913 -21.87 -5.43 8.44
N GLN A 914 -21.60 -5.65 9.73
CA GLN A 914 -21.51 -4.60 10.74
C GLN A 914 -20.06 -4.23 11.08
N MET A 915 -19.06 -4.71 10.34
CA MET A 915 -17.66 -4.48 10.67
C MET A 915 -17.33 -2.98 10.65
N LEU A 916 -16.73 -2.50 11.73
CA LEU A 916 -16.27 -1.11 11.87
C LEU A 916 -15.04 -0.88 11.01
N LEU A 917 -14.99 0.28 10.36
CA LEU A 917 -13.76 0.83 9.82
C LEU A 917 -13.03 1.60 10.93
N ILE A 918 -11.74 1.33 11.11
CA ILE A 918 -10.85 2.17 11.90
C ILE A 918 -10.13 3.10 10.92
N LEU A 919 -10.37 4.41 11.05
CA LEU A 919 -9.72 5.42 10.22
C LEU A 919 -8.73 6.21 11.07
N ASN A 920 -7.44 5.98 10.83
CA ASN A 920 -6.37 6.70 11.51
C ASN A 920 -6.04 7.96 10.70
N HIS A 921 -6.10 9.13 11.35
CA HIS A 921 -5.64 10.40 10.81
C HIS A 921 -4.28 10.71 11.41
N GLU A 922 -3.30 11.02 10.57
CA GLU A 922 -2.04 11.59 11.06
C GLU A 922 -2.27 13.04 11.48
N VAL A 923 -1.81 13.38 12.68
CA VAL A 923 -1.96 14.71 13.27
C VAL A 923 -0.61 15.22 13.77
N LYS A 924 -0.50 16.54 13.92
CA LYS A 924 0.66 17.14 14.60
C LYS A 924 0.76 16.56 16.01
N GLU A 925 1.99 16.36 16.49
CA GLU A 925 2.26 15.79 17.82
C GLU A 925 1.51 16.57 18.90
N VAL A 926 0.60 15.89 19.60
CA VAL A 926 -0.08 16.39 20.80
C VAL A 926 0.57 15.74 22.01
N SER A 927 1.08 16.54 22.94
CA SER A 927 1.75 16.05 24.15
C SER A 927 0.83 16.16 25.37
N ALA A 928 1.03 15.26 26.34
CA ALA A 928 0.48 15.39 27.69
C ALA A 928 1.63 15.50 28.72
N ALA A 929 1.42 16.30 29.76
CA ALA A 929 2.38 16.44 30.85
C ALA A 929 2.31 15.22 31.78
N VAL A 930 3.46 14.83 32.34
CA VAL A 930 3.55 13.74 33.33
C VAL A 930 4.14 14.31 34.61
N PHE A 931 3.54 14.00 35.75
CA PHE A 931 3.86 14.58 37.05
C PHE A 931 4.30 13.51 38.05
N GLY A 932 5.12 13.92 39.03
CA GLY A 932 5.63 13.04 40.09
C GLY A 932 4.67 12.90 41.27
N HIS A 933 3.74 13.85 41.44
CA HIS A 933 2.73 13.88 42.49
C HIS A 933 1.37 14.31 41.92
N GLN A 934 0.28 13.91 42.56
CA GLN A 934 -1.08 14.21 42.09
C GLN A 934 -1.41 15.70 42.21
N ASP A 935 -1.02 16.34 43.32
CA ASP A 935 -1.28 17.76 43.57
C ASP A 935 -0.66 18.69 42.52
N ASP A 936 0.45 18.28 41.88
CA ASP A 936 1.07 19.04 40.80
C ASP A 936 0.15 19.17 39.58
N VAL A 937 -0.75 18.22 39.36
CA VAL A 937 -1.75 18.31 38.29
C VAL A 937 -2.75 19.41 38.63
N ALA A 938 -3.32 19.37 39.84
CA ALA A 938 -4.38 20.28 40.28
C ALA A 938 -3.89 21.73 40.47
N LEU A 939 -2.63 21.90 40.90
CA LEU A 939 -2.04 23.21 41.20
C LEU A 939 -1.29 23.83 40.01
N GLY A 940 -1.27 23.17 38.85
CA GLY A 940 -0.49 23.63 37.69
C GLY A 940 1.03 23.61 37.96
N GLY A 941 1.49 22.61 38.70
CA GLY A 941 2.89 22.38 39.03
C GLY A 941 3.75 22.07 37.81
N LYS A 942 5.06 21.94 38.02
CA LYS A 942 6.00 21.63 36.92
C LYS A 942 5.93 20.16 36.55
N ALA A 943 5.91 19.86 35.25
CA ALA A 943 6.06 18.50 34.74
C ALA A 943 7.38 17.87 35.22
N LEU A 944 7.37 16.55 35.36
CA LEU A 944 8.52 15.77 35.82
C LEU A 944 9.63 15.79 34.76
N ASP A 945 10.77 16.41 35.08
CA ASP A 945 11.96 16.39 34.21
C ASP A 945 12.70 15.05 34.33
N LYS A 946 13.26 14.74 35.51
CA LYS A 946 13.97 13.49 35.77
C LYS A 946 13.70 12.93 37.16
N LYS A 947 13.69 11.60 37.28
CA LYS A 947 13.59 10.88 38.57
C LYS A 947 14.33 9.56 38.51
N SER A 948 15.08 9.21 39.56
CA SER A 948 15.71 7.89 39.65
C SER A 948 14.67 6.81 39.97
N LEU A 949 14.75 5.69 39.25
CA LEU A 949 14.00 4.46 39.52
C LEU A 949 14.99 3.40 40.00
N SER A 950 15.02 3.16 41.31
CA SER A 950 15.84 2.09 41.88
C SER A 950 15.22 0.72 41.61
N THR A 951 16.05 -0.30 41.35
CA THR A 951 15.62 -1.68 41.19
C THR A 951 14.77 -2.13 42.39
N GLY A 952 13.63 -2.77 42.12
CA GLY A 952 12.75 -3.31 43.15
C GLY A 952 11.78 -2.31 43.78
N LYS A 953 11.75 -1.03 43.36
CA LYS A 953 10.83 -0.01 43.89
C LYS A 953 9.81 0.43 42.85
N TYR A 954 8.56 0.63 43.30
CA TYR A 954 7.52 1.25 42.49
C TYR A 954 7.61 2.77 42.58
N VAL A 955 7.48 3.45 41.45
CA VAL A 955 7.37 4.90 41.37
C VAL A 955 6.02 5.26 40.74
N PRO A 956 5.16 6.04 41.42
CA PRO A 956 3.94 6.55 40.81
C PRO A 956 4.27 7.72 39.88
N LEU A 957 3.59 7.72 38.73
CA LEU A 957 3.55 8.81 37.76
C LEU A 957 2.08 9.15 37.48
N PHE A 958 1.79 10.44 37.27
CA PHE A 958 0.45 10.93 36.98
C PHE A 958 0.44 11.59 35.61
N ILE A 959 -0.26 11.02 34.65
CA ILE A 959 -0.36 11.54 33.28
C ILE A 959 -1.55 12.51 33.26
N GLY A 960 -1.29 13.79 33.03
CA GLY A 960 -2.34 14.79 32.88
C GLY A 960 -3.01 14.71 31.51
N GLU A 961 -4.02 15.56 31.30
CA GLU A 961 -4.72 15.63 30.02
C GLU A 961 -3.96 16.49 28.98
N PRO A 962 -4.05 16.14 27.68
CA PRO A 962 -3.64 17.05 26.62
C PRO A 962 -4.45 18.36 26.69
N ALA A 963 -3.81 19.48 26.38
CA ALA A 963 -4.51 20.76 26.32
C ALA A 963 -5.62 20.74 25.25
N HIS A 964 -6.83 21.18 25.63
CA HIS A 964 -8.02 21.10 24.78
C HIS A 964 -7.86 21.85 23.45
N ASP A 965 -7.16 22.99 23.45
CA ASP A 965 -6.87 23.79 22.25
C ASP A 965 -5.90 23.12 21.27
N LYS A 966 -5.21 22.04 21.69
CA LYS A 966 -4.31 21.24 20.86
C LYS A 966 -4.98 20.01 20.26
N LEU A 967 -6.22 19.71 20.61
CA LEU A 967 -6.94 18.55 20.06
C LEU A 967 -7.26 18.78 18.56
N PRO A 968 -7.20 17.73 17.72
CA PRO A 968 -7.50 17.86 16.30
C PRO A 968 -8.92 18.34 16.03
N THR A 969 -9.11 19.21 15.05
CA THR A 969 -10.45 19.71 14.73
C THR A 969 -11.35 18.61 14.13
N GLY A 970 -12.64 18.67 14.45
CA GLY A 970 -13.60 17.65 14.02
C GLY A 970 -13.61 16.37 14.83
N ASN A 971 -12.91 16.35 15.97
CA ASN A 971 -13.05 15.28 16.95
C ASN A 971 -14.48 15.16 17.49
N ALA A 972 -14.89 13.95 17.87
CA ALA A 972 -16.14 13.67 18.55
C ALA A 972 -15.88 12.95 19.88
N VAL A 973 -16.87 13.01 20.77
CA VAL A 973 -16.83 12.28 22.04
C VAL A 973 -16.67 10.78 21.79
N GLY A 974 -15.69 10.17 22.46
CA GLY A 974 -15.38 8.74 22.31
C GLY A 974 -14.41 8.39 21.16
N ASP A 975 -14.06 9.35 20.30
CA ASP A 975 -12.87 9.20 19.47
C ASP A 975 -11.62 9.16 20.35
N VAL A 976 -10.51 8.68 19.78
CA VAL A 976 -9.28 8.52 20.56
C VAL A 976 -8.07 9.13 19.87
N LEU A 977 -7.19 9.73 20.67
CA LEU A 977 -5.81 9.97 20.29
C LEU A 977 -4.98 8.75 20.65
N THR A 978 -4.13 8.30 19.74
CA THR A 978 -3.21 7.18 19.96
C THR A 978 -1.78 7.62 19.69
N GLY A 979 -0.87 7.05 20.47
CA GLY A 979 0.52 7.48 20.48
C GLY A 979 1.39 6.59 21.32
N LYS A 980 2.56 7.13 21.70
CA LYS A 980 3.55 6.44 22.51
C LYS A 980 3.88 7.24 23.76
N ILE A 981 4.09 6.54 24.86
CA ILE A 981 4.75 7.07 26.06
C ILE A 981 6.11 6.40 26.23
N HIS A 982 7.16 7.21 26.37
CA HIS A 982 8.51 6.76 26.69
C HIS A 982 8.82 7.13 28.13
N PHE A 983 9.07 6.16 29.00
CA PHE A 983 9.38 6.45 30.41
C PHE A 983 10.85 6.80 30.68
N GLY A 984 11.79 6.20 29.93
CA GLY A 984 13.22 6.36 30.16
C GLY A 984 13.83 7.61 29.53
N GLN A 985 14.95 8.07 30.08
CA GLN A 985 15.71 9.21 29.56
C GLN A 985 16.38 8.87 28.23
N LYS A 986 16.05 9.65 27.19
CA LYS A 986 16.89 9.69 25.98
C LYS A 986 18.18 10.42 26.31
N ASP A 987 19.32 9.74 26.21
CA ASP A 987 20.63 10.35 26.42
C ASP A 987 21.58 9.96 25.28
N GLY A 988 22.06 10.95 24.53
CA GLY A 988 23.01 10.73 23.44
C GLY A 988 24.43 10.41 23.91
N ALA A 989 24.73 10.57 25.20
CA ALA A 989 26.00 10.19 25.80
C ALA A 989 26.02 8.72 26.26
N ILE A 990 24.84 8.09 26.44
CA ILE A 990 24.73 6.67 26.78
C ILE A 990 24.76 5.86 25.48
N LYS A 991 25.48 4.73 25.50
CA LYS A 991 25.48 3.79 24.38
C LYS A 991 24.12 3.14 24.25
N GLY A 992 23.47 3.27 23.09
CA GLY A 992 22.12 2.76 22.84
C GLY A 992 21.05 3.84 22.97
N SER A 993 19.85 3.44 23.38
CA SER A 993 18.67 4.31 23.35
C SER A 993 18.38 5.01 24.68
N GLY A 994 18.83 4.43 25.80
CA GLY A 994 18.51 4.88 27.18
C GLY A 994 17.03 4.69 27.56
N ARG A 995 16.20 4.16 26.66
CA ARG A 995 14.76 3.97 26.83
C ARG A 995 14.23 2.98 25.82
N ARG A 996 13.15 2.25 26.15
CA ARG A 996 12.45 1.37 25.20
C ARG A 996 12.18 2.07 23.84
N PRO A 997 12.80 1.66 22.73
CA PRO A 997 12.70 2.33 21.44
C PRO A 997 11.26 2.54 20.95
N GLY A 998 10.44 1.50 20.99
CA GLY A 998 9.05 1.51 20.55
C GLY A 998 8.08 2.23 21.49
N GLY A 999 8.54 2.61 22.70
CA GLY A 999 7.70 3.16 23.76
C GLY A 999 6.58 2.19 24.20
N PHE A 1000 5.66 2.68 25.01
CA PHE A 1000 4.44 1.97 25.39
C PHE A 1000 3.25 2.60 24.69
N ASP A 1001 2.28 1.79 24.27
CA ASP A 1001 1.06 2.30 23.64
C ASP A 1001 0.22 3.07 24.67
N ILE A 1002 -0.13 4.30 24.30
CA ILE A 1002 -1.02 5.15 25.08
C ILE A 1002 -2.18 5.64 24.22
N THR A 1003 -3.37 5.61 24.80
CA THR A 1003 -4.62 6.07 24.18
C THR A 1003 -5.26 7.11 25.09
N TYR A 1004 -5.69 8.24 24.53
CA TYR A 1004 -6.50 9.23 25.22
C TYR A 1004 -7.91 9.25 24.60
N VAL A 1005 -8.94 9.00 25.43
CA VAL A 1005 -10.34 9.05 25.01
C VAL A 1005 -10.85 10.48 25.13
N ILE A 1006 -11.33 11.04 24.02
CA ILE A 1006 -11.72 12.45 23.95
C ILE A 1006 -13.02 12.67 24.75
N PRO A 1007 -13.03 13.60 25.73
CA PRO A 1007 -14.19 13.91 26.54
C PRO A 1007 -15.18 14.82 25.81
N PRO A 1008 -16.39 15.05 26.37
CA PRO A 1008 -17.27 16.13 25.93
C PRO A 1008 -16.54 17.47 25.86
N ALA A 1009 -16.80 18.23 24.80
CA ALA A 1009 -16.22 19.57 24.66
C ALA A 1009 -16.68 20.48 25.81
N PRO A 1010 -15.79 21.35 26.34
CA PRO A 1010 -16.15 22.30 27.37
C PRO A 1010 -17.22 23.25 26.85
N THR A 1011 -18.23 23.52 27.67
CA THR A 1011 -19.21 24.55 27.37
C THR A 1011 -18.47 25.89 27.27
N PRO A 1012 -18.52 26.61 26.14
CA PRO A 1012 -17.88 27.91 26.05
C PRO A 1012 -18.48 28.81 27.14
N VAL A 1013 -17.64 29.27 28.07
CA VAL A 1013 -18.00 30.34 28.99
C VAL A 1013 -18.18 31.57 28.12
N LYS A 1014 -19.43 31.88 27.75
CA LYS A 1014 -19.74 33.21 27.25
C LYS A 1014 -19.34 34.16 28.38
N GLU A 1015 -18.40 35.05 28.12
CA GLU A 1015 -18.27 36.25 28.95
C GLU A 1015 -19.68 36.80 29.14
N PRO A 1016 -20.07 37.23 30.36
CA PRO A 1016 -21.35 37.86 30.54
C PRO A 1016 -21.43 38.98 29.51
N GLU A 1017 -22.29 38.80 28.51
CA GLU A 1017 -22.64 39.92 27.65
C GLU A 1017 -23.08 41.00 28.64
N PRO A 1018 -22.54 42.24 28.52
CA PRO A 1018 -22.98 43.33 29.39
C PRO A 1018 -24.49 43.28 29.39
N GLU A 1019 -25.12 43.19 30.58
CA GLU A 1019 -26.58 43.10 30.72
C GLU A 1019 -27.18 43.99 29.66
N GLU A 1020 -27.90 43.40 28.70
CA GLU A 1020 -28.60 44.21 27.72
C GLU A 1020 -29.37 45.24 28.53
N PRO A 1021 -29.14 46.55 28.30
CA PRO A 1021 -29.81 47.57 29.10
C PRO A 1021 -31.29 47.21 29.08
N LYS A 1022 -31.90 47.11 30.28
CA LYS A 1022 -33.32 46.78 30.42
C LYS A 1022 -34.06 47.56 29.36
N ASP A 1023 -34.79 46.85 28.51
CA ASP A 1023 -35.52 47.48 27.44
C ASP A 1023 -36.66 48.28 28.07
N GLU A 1024 -36.41 49.56 28.36
CA GLU A 1024 -37.37 50.49 28.98
C GLU A 1024 -38.45 50.93 27.96
N ARG A 1025 -38.44 50.36 26.74
CA ARG A 1025 -39.46 50.56 25.70
C ARG A 1025 -40.77 49.85 26.09
N ASP A 1026 -41.88 50.35 25.57
CA ASP A 1026 -43.24 49.87 25.87
C ASP A 1026 -43.42 48.38 25.49
N GLU A 1027 -44.14 47.59 26.31
CA GLU A 1027 -44.40 46.15 26.04
C GLU A 1027 -45.10 45.96 24.68
N GLU A 1028 -45.91 46.92 24.27
CA GLU A 1028 -46.60 46.91 22.98
C GLU A 1028 -45.64 47.09 21.79
N GLU A 1029 -44.53 47.84 21.96
CA GLU A 1029 -43.47 47.95 20.94
C GLU A 1029 -42.65 46.66 20.83
N ILE A 1030 -42.28 46.05 21.96
CA ILE A 1030 -41.55 44.78 22.01
C ILE A 1030 -42.37 43.66 21.36
N ALA A 1031 -43.67 43.59 21.64
CA ALA A 1031 -44.58 42.64 21.00
C ALA A 1031 -44.68 42.85 19.48
N LYS A 1032 -44.72 44.11 19.01
CA LYS A 1032 -44.71 44.44 17.58
C LYS A 1032 -43.39 44.06 16.90
N GLU A 1033 -42.24 44.26 17.54
CA GLU A 1033 -40.93 43.82 17.03
C GLU A 1033 -40.83 42.28 16.94
N ALA A 1034 -41.32 41.55 17.95
CA ALA A 1034 -41.34 40.10 17.95
C ALA A 1034 -42.25 39.52 16.85
N VAL A 1035 -43.43 40.12 16.63
CA VAL A 1035 -44.32 39.75 15.53
C VAL A 1035 -43.68 40.04 14.17
N ARG A 1036 -43.01 41.18 14.02
CA ARG A 1036 -42.24 41.52 12.80
C ARG A 1036 -41.18 40.48 12.50
N ASP A 1037 -40.36 40.12 13.48
CA ASP A 1037 -39.25 39.19 13.29
C ASP A 1037 -39.75 37.76 12.99
N LEU A 1038 -40.87 37.35 13.61
CA LEU A 1038 -41.56 36.09 13.29
C LEU A 1038 -42.14 36.08 11.87
N LEU A 1039 -42.80 37.16 11.44
CA LEU A 1039 -43.34 37.30 10.09
C LEU A 1039 -42.21 37.33 9.05
N LEU A 1040 -41.07 37.98 9.37
CA LEU A 1040 -39.88 37.99 8.54
C LEU A 1040 -39.31 36.57 8.40
N GLU A 1041 -39.07 35.85 9.50
CA GLU A 1041 -38.56 34.47 9.46
C GLU A 1041 -39.46 33.54 8.64
N ARG A 1042 -40.79 33.67 8.81
CA ARG A 1042 -41.76 32.90 8.02
C ARG A 1042 -41.71 33.25 6.54
N THR A 1043 -41.55 34.53 6.21
CA THR A 1043 -41.47 35.02 4.82
C THR A 1043 -40.19 34.52 4.15
N THR A 1044 -39.03 34.56 4.82
CA THR A 1044 -37.77 34.00 4.31
C THR A 1044 -37.88 32.51 4.00
N LYS A 1045 -38.57 31.72 4.83
CA LYS A 1045 -38.83 30.28 4.57
C LYS A 1045 -39.75 30.01 3.36
N LEU A 1046 -40.40 31.04 2.82
CA LEU A 1046 -41.26 30.95 1.64
C LEU A 1046 -40.56 31.37 0.34
N GLU A 1047 -39.28 31.75 0.39
CA GLU A 1047 -38.49 32.12 -0.78
C GLU A 1047 -38.58 31.07 -1.91
N GLY A 1048 -38.66 31.52 -3.17
CA GLY A 1048 -38.88 30.67 -4.34
C GLY A 1048 -40.29 30.06 -4.50
N LYS A 1049 -41.21 30.24 -3.54
CA LYS A 1049 -42.59 29.72 -3.63
C LYS A 1049 -43.56 30.81 -4.10
N SER A 1050 -44.63 30.41 -4.80
CA SER A 1050 -45.68 31.32 -5.28
C SER A 1050 -46.40 32.10 -4.15
N THR A 1051 -46.37 31.58 -2.92
CA THR A 1051 -46.93 32.22 -1.73
C THR A 1051 -46.02 33.27 -1.09
N PHE A 1052 -44.80 33.49 -1.60
CA PHE A 1052 -43.85 34.46 -1.04
C PHE A 1052 -44.37 35.90 -1.16
N LEU A 1053 -44.68 36.36 -2.38
CA LEU A 1053 -45.08 37.74 -2.65
C LEU A 1053 -46.30 38.18 -1.80
N PRO A 1054 -47.37 37.38 -1.64
CA PRO A 1054 -48.47 37.71 -0.73
C PRO A 1054 -48.06 37.82 0.75
N ALA A 1055 -47.13 36.98 1.22
CA ALA A 1055 -46.65 37.02 2.60
C ALA A 1055 -45.73 38.23 2.84
N TRP A 1056 -44.84 38.50 1.89
CA TRP A 1056 -43.96 39.66 1.90
C TRP A 1056 -44.74 40.97 1.86
N GLN A 1057 -45.79 41.06 1.04
CA GLN A 1057 -46.63 42.25 0.97
C GLN A 1057 -47.25 42.56 2.34
N ARG A 1058 -47.80 41.54 3.04
CA ARG A 1058 -48.34 41.73 4.40
C ARG A 1058 -47.29 42.20 5.41
N LEU A 1059 -46.05 41.71 5.29
CA LEU A 1059 -44.94 42.11 6.15
C LEU A 1059 -44.57 43.58 5.92
N VAL A 1060 -44.48 44.02 4.66
CA VAL A 1060 -44.12 45.39 4.30
C VAL A 1060 -45.27 46.37 4.55
N ASP A 1061 -46.53 45.96 4.37
CA ASP A 1061 -47.70 46.79 4.71
C ASP A 1061 -47.72 47.16 6.20
N GLN A 1062 -47.23 46.27 7.07
CA GLN A 1062 -47.13 46.50 8.51
C GLN A 1062 -45.81 47.16 8.94
N PHE A 1063 -44.72 46.90 8.21
CA PHE A 1063 -43.37 47.36 8.57
C PHE A 1063 -42.60 47.89 7.34
N PRO A 1064 -43.05 49.02 6.74
CA PRO A 1064 -42.58 49.49 5.43
C PRO A 1064 -41.12 49.96 5.40
N ASN A 1065 -40.59 50.41 6.54
CA ASN A 1065 -39.20 50.90 6.66
C ASN A 1065 -38.24 49.84 7.21
N HIS A 1066 -38.68 48.59 7.37
CA HIS A 1066 -37.83 47.53 7.92
C HIS A 1066 -36.89 46.98 6.85
N LEU A 1067 -35.60 47.36 6.93
CA LEU A 1067 -34.57 46.97 5.96
C LEU A 1067 -34.49 45.45 5.69
N PRO A 1068 -34.47 44.55 6.69
CA PRO A 1068 -34.49 43.11 6.45
C PRO A 1068 -35.73 42.61 5.69
N ALA A 1069 -36.90 43.22 5.88
CA ALA A 1069 -38.09 42.86 5.11
C ALA A 1069 -37.92 43.19 3.63
N MET A 1070 -37.38 44.37 3.30
CA MET A 1070 -37.07 44.73 1.91
C MET A 1070 -35.99 43.82 1.31
N GLN A 1071 -34.96 43.48 2.10
CA GLN A 1071 -33.87 42.58 1.68
C GLN A 1071 -34.37 41.18 1.29
N THR A 1072 -35.35 40.61 2.00
CA THR A 1072 -35.87 39.28 1.65
C THR A 1072 -36.53 39.23 0.26
N LYS A 1073 -37.14 40.32 -0.21
CA LYS A 1073 -37.66 40.39 -1.59
C LYS A 1073 -36.54 40.46 -2.62
N LEU A 1074 -35.45 41.16 -2.31
CA LEU A 1074 -34.26 41.15 -3.16
C LEU A 1074 -33.69 39.73 -3.28
N HIS A 1075 -33.56 38.99 -2.18
CA HIS A 1075 -33.08 37.60 -2.20
C HIS A 1075 -34.00 36.69 -3.04
N HIS A 1076 -35.32 36.84 -2.89
CA HIS A 1076 -36.31 36.08 -3.67
C HIS A 1076 -36.15 36.22 -5.19
N PHE A 1077 -35.94 37.43 -5.69
CA PHE A 1077 -35.78 37.67 -7.13
C PHE A 1077 -34.37 37.32 -7.63
N ASP A 1078 -33.34 37.49 -6.81
CA ASP A 1078 -31.94 37.22 -7.15
C ASP A 1078 -31.52 35.78 -6.82
N ALA A 1079 -32.43 34.83 -7.07
CA ALA A 1079 -32.18 33.40 -6.98
C ALA A 1079 -31.60 32.88 -8.32
N GLU A 1080 -30.45 32.20 -8.29
CA GLU A 1080 -29.66 31.90 -9.50
C GLU A 1080 -30.45 31.17 -10.61
N ALA A 1081 -31.40 30.31 -10.26
CA ALA A 1081 -32.23 29.56 -11.21
C ALA A 1081 -33.18 30.43 -12.05
N THR A 1082 -33.70 31.54 -11.50
CA THR A 1082 -34.73 32.38 -12.15
C THR A 1082 -34.27 33.81 -12.43
N ARG A 1083 -33.14 34.20 -11.85
CA ARG A 1083 -32.54 35.55 -11.94
C ARG A 1083 -32.47 36.12 -13.35
N SER A 1084 -32.03 35.33 -14.33
CA SER A 1084 -31.88 35.79 -15.73
C SER A 1084 -33.20 36.31 -16.34
N SER A 1085 -34.34 35.86 -15.83
CA SER A 1085 -35.68 36.28 -16.26
C SER A 1085 -36.31 37.38 -15.40
N GLN A 1086 -35.63 37.83 -14.34
CA GLN A 1086 -36.15 38.75 -13.30
C GLN A 1086 -35.20 39.91 -12.99
N LEU A 1087 -34.27 40.23 -13.89
CA LEU A 1087 -33.22 41.22 -13.66
C LEU A 1087 -33.77 42.61 -13.32
N THR A 1088 -34.88 43.01 -13.95
CA THR A 1088 -35.54 44.30 -13.70
C THR A 1088 -36.14 44.35 -12.29
N GLU A 1089 -36.74 43.26 -11.82
CA GLU A 1089 -37.30 43.11 -10.48
C GLU A 1089 -36.20 43.10 -9.41
N VAL A 1090 -35.04 42.48 -9.69
CA VAL A 1090 -33.85 42.52 -8.81
C VAL A 1090 -33.35 43.94 -8.63
N ILE A 1091 -33.20 44.70 -9.73
CA ILE A 1091 -32.74 46.10 -9.69
C ILE A 1091 -33.74 46.94 -8.88
N ALA A 1092 -35.04 46.82 -9.16
CA ALA A 1092 -36.07 47.56 -8.45
C ALA A 1092 -36.13 47.21 -6.95
N ALA A 1093 -35.97 45.94 -6.59
CA ALA A 1093 -35.93 45.51 -5.19
C ALA A 1093 -34.67 46.03 -4.48
N ALA A 1094 -33.51 46.01 -5.15
CA ALA A 1094 -32.27 46.55 -4.59
C ALA A 1094 -32.37 48.07 -4.41
N ASP A 1095 -32.93 48.81 -5.37
CA ASP A 1095 -33.17 50.25 -5.24
C ASP A 1095 -34.11 50.59 -4.08
N ALA A 1096 -35.13 49.77 -3.84
CA ALA A 1096 -36.00 49.95 -2.68
C ALA A 1096 -35.25 49.79 -1.35
N VAL A 1097 -34.29 48.85 -1.27
CA VAL A 1097 -33.42 48.70 -0.09
C VAL A 1097 -32.47 49.89 0.04
N LEU A 1098 -31.80 50.29 -1.06
CA LEU A 1098 -30.83 51.39 -1.07
C LEU A 1098 -31.46 52.74 -0.71
N ALA A 1099 -32.70 52.98 -1.13
CA ALA A 1099 -33.44 54.21 -0.82
C ALA A 1099 -33.73 54.38 0.68
N LEU A 1100 -33.78 53.30 1.45
CA LEU A 1100 -34.00 53.33 2.89
C LEU A 1100 -32.72 53.53 3.70
N ILE A 1101 -31.54 53.37 3.09
CA ILE A 1101 -30.23 53.48 3.77
C ILE A 1101 -29.63 54.85 3.51
N LYS A 1102 -29.37 55.60 4.58
CA LYS A 1102 -28.69 56.90 4.51
C LYS A 1102 -27.18 56.73 4.49
N GLN A 1103 -26.63 56.61 3.28
CA GLN A 1103 -25.21 56.32 3.05
C GLN A 1103 -24.24 57.34 3.68
N ASP A 1104 -24.56 58.64 3.63
CA ASP A 1104 -23.69 59.70 4.18
C ASP A 1104 -23.57 59.62 5.71
N GLU A 1105 -24.69 59.38 6.40
CA GLU A 1105 -24.72 59.21 7.87
C GLU A 1105 -23.93 57.95 8.30
N LEU A 1106 -24.08 56.87 7.54
CA LEU A 1106 -23.36 55.61 7.78
C LEU A 1106 -21.84 55.76 7.54
N ALA A 1107 -21.43 56.55 6.55
CA ALA A 1107 -20.02 56.77 6.22
C ALA A 1107 -19.34 57.65 7.27
N LEU A 1108 -20.04 58.69 7.74
CA LEU A 1108 -19.62 59.52 8.88
C LEU A 1108 -19.41 58.69 10.15
N PHE A 1109 -20.33 57.76 10.45
CA PHE A 1109 -20.25 56.88 11.62
C PHE A 1109 -18.99 56.01 11.62
N PHE A 1110 -18.65 55.37 10.50
CA PHE A 1110 -17.43 54.55 10.40
C PHE A 1110 -16.14 55.38 10.19
N GLY A 1111 -16.25 56.63 9.75
CA GLY A 1111 -15.14 57.58 9.61
C GLY A 1111 -14.65 58.19 10.93
N THR A 1112 -15.49 58.17 11.99
CA THR A 1112 -15.10 58.62 13.33
C THR A 1112 -14.36 57.54 14.12
N ARG A 1113 -13.18 57.89 14.67
CA ARG A 1113 -12.28 56.97 15.37
C ARG A 1113 -12.86 56.59 16.75
N SER A 1114 -13.43 55.39 16.86
CA SER A 1114 -13.91 54.87 18.14
C SER A 1114 -12.73 54.43 19.04
N VAL A 1115 -12.68 54.86 20.29
CA VAL A 1115 -11.65 54.42 21.26
C VAL A 1115 -11.97 52.99 21.71
N PRO A 1116 -11.07 51.99 21.55
CA PRO A 1116 -11.29 50.64 22.05
C PRO A 1116 -10.96 50.60 23.55
N GLY A 1117 -11.95 50.31 24.41
CA GLY A 1117 -11.68 50.02 25.83
C GLY A 1117 -12.87 50.14 26.79
N ASP A 1118 -13.84 51.03 26.56
CA ASP A 1118 -14.99 51.23 27.44
C ASP A 1118 -16.16 51.88 26.65
N GLN A 1119 -16.83 51.12 25.79
CA GLN A 1119 -18.03 51.59 25.09
C GLN A 1119 -19.29 51.19 25.89
N PRO A 1120 -20.16 52.13 26.29
CA PRO A 1120 -21.46 51.83 26.87
C PRO A 1120 -22.24 50.83 25.99
N ALA A 1121 -23.03 49.93 26.58
CA ALA A 1121 -23.78 48.89 25.86
C ALA A 1121 -24.63 49.44 24.69
N VAL A 1122 -25.13 50.67 24.83
CA VAL A 1122 -25.88 51.41 23.80
C VAL A 1122 -25.03 51.68 22.56
N GLU A 1123 -23.76 52.05 22.72
CA GLU A 1123 -22.85 52.36 21.61
C GLU A 1123 -22.40 51.09 20.88
N LYS A 1124 -22.23 49.98 21.61
CA LYS A 1124 -21.98 48.63 21.06
C LYS A 1124 -23.19 48.11 20.26
N LYS A 1125 -24.42 48.33 20.76
CA LYS A 1125 -25.67 47.98 20.07
C LYS A 1125 -25.84 48.82 18.80
N LEU A 1126 -25.65 50.14 18.89
CA LEU A 1126 -25.70 51.05 17.73
C LEU A 1126 -24.65 50.67 16.68
N ARG A 1127 -23.43 50.31 17.08
CA ARG A 1127 -22.41 49.81 16.15
C ARG A 1127 -22.80 48.51 15.48
N LYS A 1128 -23.36 47.54 16.21
CA LYS A 1128 -23.86 46.27 15.65
C LYS A 1128 -25.02 46.50 14.66
N GLU A 1129 -25.91 47.44 14.96
CA GLU A 1129 -26.99 47.86 14.06
C GLU A 1129 -26.44 48.52 12.79
N LYS A 1130 -25.48 49.44 12.93
CA LYS A 1130 -24.80 50.10 11.79
C LYS A 1130 -23.95 49.14 10.97
N GLU A 1131 -23.31 48.14 11.58
CA GLU A 1131 -22.63 47.04 10.88
C GLU A 1131 -23.62 46.18 10.09
N LYS A 1132 -24.80 45.89 10.65
CA LYS A 1132 -25.88 45.19 9.94
C LYS A 1132 -26.43 46.02 8.78
N GLU A 1133 -26.64 47.33 8.97
CA GLU A 1133 -27.05 48.27 7.93
C GLU A 1133 -26.01 48.35 6.80
N LYS A 1134 -24.71 48.41 7.14
CA LYS A 1134 -23.60 48.34 6.19
C LYS A 1134 -23.58 47.02 5.40
N ALA A 1135 -23.80 45.88 6.07
CA ALA A 1135 -23.86 44.58 5.42
C ALA A 1135 -25.03 44.47 4.43
N ILE A 1136 -26.21 44.99 4.79
CA ILE A 1136 -27.38 45.04 3.91
C ILE A 1136 -27.14 45.99 2.72
N LEU A 1137 -26.52 47.15 2.97
CA LEU A 1137 -26.10 48.08 1.91
C LEU A 1137 -25.18 47.41 0.89
N ALA A 1138 -24.15 46.71 1.37
CA ALA A 1138 -23.19 46.04 0.50
C ALA A 1138 -23.82 44.87 -0.27
N ASP A 1139 -24.66 44.06 0.36
CA ASP A 1139 -25.43 42.98 -0.31
C ASP A 1139 -26.35 43.55 -1.40
N ALA A 1140 -27.09 44.64 -1.11
CA ALA A 1140 -27.97 45.29 -2.08
C ALA A 1140 -27.21 45.89 -3.26
N LEU A 1141 -26.11 46.62 -3.01
CA LEU A 1141 -25.24 47.15 -4.07
C LEU A 1141 -24.62 46.03 -4.92
N ALA A 1142 -24.17 44.94 -4.30
CA ALA A 1142 -23.57 43.82 -5.01
C ALA A 1142 -24.57 43.09 -5.91
N ARG A 1143 -25.79 42.84 -5.44
CA ARG A 1143 -26.85 42.19 -6.23
C ARG A 1143 -27.38 43.10 -7.33
N LYS A 1144 -27.52 44.41 -7.06
CA LYS A 1144 -27.83 45.42 -8.08
C LYS A 1144 -26.78 45.44 -9.18
N ALA A 1145 -25.49 45.54 -8.81
CA ALA A 1145 -24.39 45.53 -9.77
C ALA A 1145 -24.38 44.20 -10.55
N ARG A 1146 -24.61 43.06 -9.91
CA ARG A 1146 -24.71 41.77 -10.60
C ARG A 1146 -25.81 41.77 -11.68
N ALA A 1147 -27.01 42.21 -11.34
CA ALA A 1147 -28.14 42.26 -12.28
C ALA A 1147 -27.92 43.27 -13.43
N LEU A 1148 -27.29 44.41 -13.15
CA LEU A 1148 -26.92 45.40 -14.17
C LEU A 1148 -25.85 44.86 -15.14
N GLY A 1149 -24.86 44.14 -14.63
CA GLY A 1149 -23.85 43.49 -15.46
C GLY A 1149 -24.44 42.38 -16.33
N ASP A 1150 -25.34 41.54 -15.77
CA ASP A 1150 -26.02 40.47 -16.51
C ASP A 1150 -26.98 41.02 -17.59
N SER A 1151 -27.55 42.21 -17.40
CA SER A 1151 -28.38 42.92 -18.38
C SER A 1151 -27.57 43.79 -19.37
N ALA A 1152 -26.24 43.76 -19.27
CA ALA A 1152 -25.30 44.56 -20.07
C ALA A 1152 -25.51 46.08 -19.97
N ASN A 1153 -26.09 46.57 -18.87
CA ASN A 1153 -26.22 48.00 -18.58
C ASN A 1153 -24.98 48.53 -17.84
N TRP A 1154 -23.90 48.75 -18.61
CA TRP A 1154 -22.56 48.98 -18.06
C TRP A 1154 -22.36 50.34 -17.38
N ASP A 1155 -23.05 51.39 -17.83
CA ASP A 1155 -22.93 52.73 -17.23
C ASP A 1155 -23.46 52.73 -15.79
N GLU A 1156 -24.65 52.16 -15.57
CA GLU A 1156 -25.22 52.01 -14.24
C GLU A 1156 -24.46 50.98 -13.40
N PHE A 1157 -23.94 49.91 -14.03
CA PHE A 1157 -23.09 48.94 -13.37
C PHE A 1157 -21.85 49.58 -12.75
N LEU A 1158 -21.11 50.41 -13.51
CA LEU A 1158 -19.89 51.05 -13.02
C LEU A 1158 -20.17 51.99 -11.83
N LEU A 1159 -21.32 52.68 -11.84
CA LEU A 1159 -21.78 53.50 -10.71
C LEU A 1159 -22.06 52.64 -9.47
N ALA A 1160 -22.79 51.53 -9.63
CA ALA A 1160 -23.09 50.61 -8.53
C ALA A 1160 -21.83 49.92 -7.99
N TYR A 1161 -20.91 49.54 -8.87
CA TYR A 1161 -19.62 48.94 -8.52
C TYR A 1161 -18.72 49.91 -7.76
N ALA A 1162 -18.58 51.16 -8.23
CA ALA A 1162 -17.82 52.20 -7.54
C ALA A 1162 -18.44 52.56 -6.18
N ALA A 1163 -19.77 52.52 -6.07
CA ALA A 1163 -20.46 52.68 -4.79
C ALA A 1163 -20.11 51.52 -3.83
N LEU A 1164 -20.14 50.27 -4.29
CA LEU A 1164 -19.79 49.10 -3.48
C LEU A 1164 -18.34 49.16 -2.97
N GLN A 1165 -17.39 49.57 -3.82
CA GLN A 1165 -15.97 49.69 -3.47
C GLN A 1165 -15.68 50.66 -2.31
N LYS A 1166 -16.58 51.61 -2.04
CA LYS A 1166 -16.44 52.53 -0.90
C LYS A 1166 -16.70 51.84 0.44
N TRP A 1167 -17.45 50.74 0.44
CA TRP A 1167 -17.95 50.08 1.64
C TRP A 1167 -17.24 48.76 1.94
N GLU A 1168 -16.93 47.98 0.90
CA GLU A 1168 -16.38 46.64 1.04
C GLU A 1168 -15.22 46.39 0.09
N ASP A 1169 -14.34 45.46 0.48
CA ASP A 1169 -13.33 44.94 -0.43
C ASP A 1169 -14.00 44.02 -1.47
N VAL A 1170 -14.14 44.53 -2.69
CA VAL A 1170 -14.72 43.80 -3.81
C VAL A 1170 -13.90 42.57 -4.24
N GLU A 1171 -12.69 42.40 -3.69
CA GLU A 1171 -11.88 41.19 -3.86
C GLU A 1171 -12.18 40.08 -2.83
N ALA A 1172 -13.01 40.36 -1.82
CA ALA A 1172 -13.49 39.36 -0.88
C ALA A 1172 -14.40 38.31 -1.56
N ALA A 1173 -14.41 37.09 -1.02
CA ALA A 1173 -15.13 35.93 -1.57
C ALA A 1173 -16.58 36.24 -1.95
N THR A 1174 -17.29 37.01 -1.12
CA THR A 1174 -18.71 37.37 -1.26
C THR A 1174 -18.99 38.23 -2.50
N TYR A 1175 -18.01 38.98 -3.00
CA TYR A 1175 -18.17 39.97 -4.08
C TYR A 1175 -17.45 39.59 -5.37
N LEU A 1176 -16.80 38.42 -5.42
CA LEU A 1176 -16.04 37.95 -6.58
C LEU A 1176 -16.86 37.94 -7.88
N HIS A 1177 -18.16 37.64 -7.82
CA HIS A 1177 -19.03 37.66 -9.02
C HIS A 1177 -19.06 39.04 -9.69
N VAL A 1178 -19.27 40.11 -8.91
CA VAL A 1178 -19.39 41.47 -9.45
C VAL A 1178 -18.05 41.92 -10.02
N SER A 1179 -16.98 41.59 -9.32
CA SER A 1179 -15.60 41.74 -9.77
C SER A 1179 -15.34 41.01 -11.11
N LEU A 1180 -15.81 39.77 -11.27
CA LEU A 1180 -15.66 39.02 -12.53
C LEU A 1180 -16.38 39.72 -13.70
N LEU A 1181 -17.59 40.23 -13.50
CA LEU A 1181 -18.32 41.00 -14.52
C LEU A 1181 -17.56 42.28 -14.93
N HIS A 1182 -17.01 42.99 -13.95
CA HIS A 1182 -16.21 44.20 -14.20
C HIS A 1182 -14.94 43.90 -15.03
N ASP A 1183 -14.22 42.84 -14.70
CA ASP A 1183 -13.01 42.46 -15.46
C ASP A 1183 -13.32 41.94 -16.85
N GLY A 1184 -14.41 41.19 -17.00
CA GLY A 1184 -14.89 40.72 -18.29
C GLY A 1184 -15.26 41.88 -19.21
N HIS A 1185 -15.98 42.88 -18.70
CA HIS A 1185 -16.35 44.08 -19.46
C HIS A 1185 -15.12 44.87 -19.96
N LEU A 1186 -14.11 45.02 -19.10
CA LEU A 1186 -12.88 45.76 -19.42
C LEU A 1186 -11.81 44.90 -20.11
N ASN A 1187 -12.11 43.65 -20.45
CA ASN A 1187 -11.18 42.70 -21.07
C ASN A 1187 -9.86 42.52 -20.28
N ALA A 1188 -9.93 42.59 -18.94
CA ALA A 1188 -8.80 42.39 -18.04
C ALA A 1188 -8.66 40.90 -17.67
N LEU A 1189 -8.23 40.11 -18.64
CA LEU A 1189 -8.23 38.64 -18.57
C LEU A 1189 -7.35 38.05 -17.47
N GLY A 1190 -6.26 38.71 -17.09
CA GLY A 1190 -5.38 38.25 -16.01
C GLY A 1190 -6.03 38.39 -14.63
N LEU A 1191 -6.68 39.52 -14.38
CA LEU A 1191 -7.47 39.75 -13.15
C LEU A 1191 -8.70 38.84 -13.10
N ALA A 1192 -9.37 38.64 -14.24
CA ALA A 1192 -10.48 37.70 -14.35
C ALA A 1192 -10.06 36.27 -13.97
N LEU A 1193 -8.94 35.77 -14.53
CA LEU A 1193 -8.42 34.45 -14.20
C LEU A 1193 -8.08 34.31 -12.70
N GLN A 1194 -7.41 35.30 -12.12
CA GLN A 1194 -7.08 35.31 -10.70
C GLN A 1194 -8.34 35.21 -9.83
N ARG A 1195 -9.42 35.90 -10.20
CA ARG A 1195 -10.69 35.84 -9.48
C ARG A 1195 -11.40 34.50 -9.67
N LEU A 1196 -11.40 33.95 -10.88
CA LEU A 1196 -11.96 32.62 -11.14
C LEU A 1196 -11.26 31.54 -10.30
N ARG A 1197 -9.93 31.61 -10.16
CA ARG A 1197 -9.16 30.69 -9.30
C ARG A 1197 -9.48 30.87 -7.82
N LYS A 1198 -9.60 32.11 -7.34
CA LYS A 1198 -10.08 32.37 -5.96
C LYS A 1198 -11.46 31.74 -5.73
N VAL A 1199 -12.39 31.82 -6.71
CA VAL A 1199 -13.70 31.15 -6.62
C VAL A 1199 -13.55 29.62 -6.60
N GLN A 1200 -12.62 29.07 -7.39
CA GLN A 1200 -12.35 27.63 -7.44
C GLN A 1200 -11.89 27.07 -6.08
N ASP A 1201 -11.17 27.86 -5.28
CA ASP A 1201 -10.68 27.47 -3.95
C ASP A 1201 -11.70 27.65 -2.82
N LEU A 1202 -12.86 28.25 -3.09
CA LEU A 1202 -13.96 28.35 -2.11
C LEU A 1202 -14.60 26.98 -1.86
N ASP A 1203 -15.22 26.85 -0.68
CA ASP A 1203 -16.02 25.68 -0.39
C ASP A 1203 -17.25 25.59 -1.30
N GLN A 1204 -17.84 24.40 -1.42
CA GLN A 1204 -18.93 24.17 -2.38
C GLN A 1204 -20.17 25.04 -2.07
N ALA A 1205 -20.40 25.36 -0.80
CA ALA A 1205 -21.54 26.14 -0.36
C ALA A 1205 -21.44 27.61 -0.79
N ASP A 1206 -20.23 28.19 -0.76
CA ASP A 1206 -20.00 29.56 -1.18
C ASP A 1206 -19.74 29.66 -2.68
N LYS A 1207 -19.04 28.68 -3.26
CA LYS A 1207 -18.81 28.58 -4.72
C LYS A 1207 -20.14 28.56 -5.50
N SER A 1208 -21.08 27.72 -5.07
CA SER A 1208 -22.40 27.57 -5.72
C SER A 1208 -23.30 28.81 -5.64
N LYS A 1209 -22.98 29.81 -4.82
CA LYS A 1209 -23.69 31.12 -4.78
C LYS A 1209 -23.16 32.12 -5.80
N ILE A 1210 -21.98 31.85 -6.36
CA ILE A 1210 -21.26 32.71 -7.30
C ILE A 1210 -21.47 32.18 -8.70
N ILE A 1211 -21.13 30.92 -8.93
CA ILE A 1211 -21.13 30.30 -10.26
C ILE A 1211 -21.16 28.78 -10.09
N SER A 1212 -21.94 28.08 -10.91
CA SER A 1212 -21.92 26.62 -10.97
C SER A 1212 -20.54 26.08 -11.36
N ASP A 1213 -20.13 24.93 -10.83
CA ASP A 1213 -18.86 24.26 -11.16
C ASP A 1213 -18.62 24.14 -12.68
N GLU A 1214 -19.66 23.76 -13.45
CA GLU A 1214 -19.57 23.61 -14.91
C GLU A 1214 -19.24 24.95 -15.59
N LYS A 1215 -19.98 26.01 -15.26
CA LYS A 1215 -19.71 27.35 -15.79
C LYS A 1215 -18.34 27.88 -15.36
N LEU A 1216 -17.89 27.57 -14.14
CA LEU A 1216 -16.57 27.98 -13.64
C LEU A 1216 -15.45 27.34 -14.48
N ALA A 1217 -15.51 26.02 -14.69
CA ALA A 1217 -14.54 25.31 -15.50
C ALA A 1217 -14.51 25.85 -16.94
N MET A 1218 -15.68 26.05 -17.55
CA MET A 1218 -15.79 26.64 -18.89
C MET A 1218 -15.20 28.06 -18.96
N GLN A 1219 -15.47 28.92 -17.97
CA GLN A 1219 -14.93 30.28 -17.95
C GLN A 1219 -13.41 30.28 -17.77
N ILE A 1220 -12.85 29.43 -16.90
CA ILE A 1220 -11.40 29.27 -16.75
C ILE A 1220 -10.78 28.84 -18.08
N ALA A 1221 -11.31 27.79 -18.72
CA ALA A 1221 -10.81 27.31 -19.99
C ALA A 1221 -10.86 28.40 -21.09
N SER A 1222 -11.99 29.11 -21.21
CA SER A 1222 -12.15 30.20 -22.19
C SER A 1222 -11.16 31.36 -21.94
N THR A 1223 -10.91 31.70 -20.67
CA THR A 1223 -9.97 32.76 -20.30
C THR A 1223 -8.52 32.36 -20.61
N LEU A 1224 -8.14 31.11 -20.35
CA LEU A 1224 -6.82 30.57 -20.71
C LEU A 1224 -6.60 30.58 -22.22
N HIS A 1225 -7.62 30.23 -23.02
CA HIS A 1225 -7.57 30.34 -24.48
C HIS A 1225 -7.43 31.78 -24.95
N ALA A 1226 -8.18 32.72 -24.36
CA ALA A 1226 -8.10 34.14 -24.68
C ALA A 1226 -6.73 34.76 -24.33
N LEU A 1227 -6.04 34.23 -23.32
CA LEU A 1227 -4.66 34.58 -22.95
C LEU A 1227 -3.59 33.89 -23.81
N ASN A 1228 -3.98 33.07 -24.80
CA ASN A 1228 -3.09 32.23 -25.61
C ASN A 1228 -2.26 31.21 -24.81
N TRP A 1229 -2.73 30.82 -23.61
CA TRP A 1229 -2.07 29.81 -22.77
C TRP A 1229 -2.64 28.42 -23.03
N LYS A 1230 -2.44 27.93 -24.26
CA LYS A 1230 -3.00 26.66 -24.75
C LYS A 1230 -2.57 25.45 -23.91
N HIS A 1231 -1.35 25.47 -23.38
CA HIS A 1231 -0.79 24.43 -22.53
C HIS A 1231 -1.55 24.30 -21.20
N TRP A 1232 -1.92 25.42 -20.58
CA TRP A 1232 -2.78 25.44 -19.40
C TRP A 1232 -4.24 25.08 -19.69
N ALA A 1233 -4.76 25.48 -20.85
CA ALA A 1233 -6.11 25.08 -21.25
C ALA A 1233 -6.21 23.55 -21.45
N THR A 1234 -5.20 22.95 -22.07
CA THR A 1234 -5.09 21.49 -22.25
C THR A 1234 -4.94 20.78 -20.90
N TYR A 1235 -4.12 21.35 -20.00
CA TYR A 1235 -3.95 20.86 -18.63
C TYR A 1235 -5.28 20.79 -17.85
N GLU A 1236 -6.10 21.85 -17.87
CA GLU A 1236 -7.40 21.84 -17.19
C GLU A 1236 -8.36 20.84 -17.83
N ALA A 1237 -8.41 20.77 -19.17
CA ALA A 1237 -9.28 19.82 -19.87
C ALA A 1237 -8.93 18.35 -19.51
N GLN A 1238 -7.65 18.02 -19.36
CA GLN A 1238 -7.21 16.69 -18.90
C GLN A 1238 -7.59 16.43 -17.44
N TRP A 1239 -7.36 17.41 -16.55
CA TRP A 1239 -7.72 17.27 -15.14
C TRP A 1239 -9.24 17.15 -14.92
N ASP A 1240 -10.05 17.87 -15.69
CA ASP A 1240 -11.50 17.81 -15.57
C ASP A 1240 -12.04 16.42 -15.93
N ARG A 1241 -11.44 15.74 -16.92
CA ARG A 1241 -11.74 14.32 -17.21
C ARG A 1241 -11.45 13.41 -16.02
N ARG A 1242 -10.44 13.73 -15.20
CA ARG A 1242 -10.00 12.91 -14.07
C ARG A 1242 -10.77 13.19 -12.78
N ARG A 1243 -11.20 14.44 -12.55
CA ARG A 1243 -11.86 14.91 -11.32
C ARG A 1243 -13.33 14.52 -11.20
N SER A 1244 -13.97 14.03 -12.26
CA SER A 1244 -15.41 13.74 -12.26
C SER A 1244 -15.78 12.48 -13.04
N PRO A 1245 -15.29 11.30 -12.61
CA PRO A 1245 -15.68 10.03 -13.22
C PRO A 1245 -17.18 9.73 -12.99
N SER A 1246 -17.80 9.05 -13.95
CA SER A 1246 -19.22 8.69 -13.90
C SER A 1246 -19.53 7.61 -12.85
N SER A 1247 -18.61 6.66 -12.67
CA SER A 1247 -18.70 5.54 -11.72
C SER A 1247 -17.47 5.47 -10.81
N TYR A 1248 -17.59 4.73 -9.70
CA TYR A 1248 -16.43 4.41 -8.87
C TYR A 1248 -15.51 3.45 -9.63
N ARG A 1249 -14.21 3.59 -9.43
CA ARG A 1249 -13.24 2.57 -9.87
C ARG A 1249 -13.64 1.21 -9.31
N ILE A 1250 -13.57 0.18 -10.14
CA ILE A 1250 -13.83 -1.22 -9.78
C ILE A 1250 -12.70 -1.81 -8.92
N PHE A 1251 -13.05 -2.85 -8.16
CA PHE A 1251 -12.18 -3.53 -7.20
C PHE A 1251 -11.19 -4.49 -7.87
#